data_AF-A0A8K1FQK5-F1
#
_entry.id   AF-A0A8K1FQK5-F1
#
_cell.length_a   1.000
_cell.length_b   1.000
_cell.length_c   1.000
_cell.angle_alpha   90.00
_cell.angle_beta   90.00
_cell.angle_gamma   90.00
#
_symmetry.space_group_name_H-M   'P 1'
#
loop_
_entity.id
_entity.type
_entity.pdbx_description
1 polymer ?
#
loop_
_entity_poly.entity_id
_entity_poly.type
_entity_poly.pdbx_seq_one_letter_code
_entity_poly.pdbx_strand_id
1 'polypeptide(L)'
;MHRRSPAFASLVLLVLALHGFSYCCGALAPNQLLGTCLTKEWVKSMVDTLKIDPEERDSKGRLKHPFLHAAASKPRYTLADPRTQDKNAFSPSCMPEGAKFHAAGTIVDSNGDVVKPGHANGSIVVELSGWPTHSLTADVFSILAAEVYGYPVSHFFIGEQFALTQRMSSVRSGLCTPTHVNLEVRSGMDAWLNVYANESAKVGSVGYAGLSGLYTTVDFVQDSNDPAKHPIPLNADFWRGYVNIDELIDAVSYTKLAQRTQFFPPKETYCPDGVFGCKDHCSMSHACKLRKDATPSKDCLVVIMMYPDADPGYLQAAMSNLQIPAYFCFMGYPNLVGYVLAMQQAKEPVLFYHFEPDLFHFNFPGLFQRVALPRPIPERVALTIGTFGELGYGEETTNPVDVDFAQTQLAKYASLSILDTQPIGSLVSRFTLRDIDMNLLQREFNTASKDATIVDPTFKVACDWVKANYGIWSLWLDRPSLCALGDHVDYSVTGCQNTTEARVITFGWKQPDPEDPTKPNNCDGGLNTLPQPLRTSRSCEWINADPSKWQPWITNMPECDDSFFDYRINSCDAQAKRSVHFYWLLPNTTDPSKSLECSGGTSLPTDVNIDCEYMPTTTTIFKVLAGLHCLLIVMLVVSIGFVIYNRNRPIIRRSQFELLVLMMVGGIMICIAALLYGGKPSRFSCAARPFLVSIGFTTIFGSLVVKSLRVYRVFMKSSLKRVTVTALMMFKILAIFEGVDILILLVWFLADFPQPTVLSQFDRQLGGDIDHITCKSSSFLFSAVLMFWKAIVLFSGIYLSFLIRHVSADFQESIWIFSSSVVVLVSCLVVLPLAYVVALPASVFYVFFSAVLFLSTASVMGMMLVPKMFRLQEVARSSTNTSTESTNMSRNRAQSRVAAVSSMRRSSGGTSTSPSVEVSSKVLIVPTRNSQDNSHRHRSGIDLKLSKYATVEENNAKDSEDKEDEEHME
;
A
#
# COMPACT_ATOMS: atom_id res chain seq x y z
N MET A 1 -43.41 -66.50 53.04
CA MET A 1 -43.46 -65.75 51.75
C MET A 1 -42.78 -64.41 52.00
N HIS A 2 -41.88 -63.87 51.16
CA HIS A 2 -41.22 -64.40 49.95
C HIS A 2 -39.69 -64.26 50.10
N ARG A 3 -38.92 -65.20 49.52
CA ARG A 3 -37.53 -64.90 49.10
C ARG A 3 -37.61 -64.06 47.82
N ARG A 4 -36.98 -62.88 47.77
CA ARG A 4 -36.59 -62.23 46.51
C ARG A 4 -35.11 -62.52 46.26
N SER A 5 -34.75 -62.79 45.02
CA SER A 5 -33.40 -63.22 44.63
C SER A 5 -32.42 -62.03 44.55
N PRO A 6 -31.13 -62.18 44.92
CA PRO A 6 -30.11 -61.16 44.70
C PRO A 6 -29.99 -60.69 43.25
N ALA A 7 -30.32 -61.56 42.28
CA ALA A 7 -30.24 -61.27 40.85
C ALA A 7 -30.96 -59.98 40.42
N PHE A 8 -32.07 -59.62 41.09
CA PHE A 8 -32.83 -58.42 40.76
C PHE A 8 -32.10 -57.11 41.16
N ALA A 9 -31.20 -57.15 42.14
CA ALA A 9 -30.41 -55.98 42.54
C ALA A 9 -29.27 -55.72 41.56
N SER A 10 -28.53 -56.78 41.16
CA SER A 10 -27.48 -56.67 40.14
C SER A 10 -28.04 -56.24 38.79
N LEU A 11 -29.21 -56.74 38.39
CA LEU A 11 -29.85 -56.31 37.14
C LEU A 11 -30.25 -54.83 37.17
N VAL A 12 -30.71 -54.30 38.31
CA VAL A 12 -31.04 -52.86 38.45
C VAL A 12 -29.79 -51.98 38.42
N LEU A 13 -28.66 -52.39 39.03
CA LEU A 13 -27.39 -51.68 38.85
C LEU A 13 -26.89 -51.73 37.40
N LEU A 14 -27.04 -52.87 36.72
CA LEU A 14 -26.65 -52.99 35.31
C LEU A 14 -27.52 -52.12 34.40
N VAL A 15 -28.84 -52.07 34.66
CA VAL A 15 -29.79 -51.21 33.94
C VAL A 15 -29.55 -49.72 34.22
N LEU A 16 -29.06 -49.34 35.41
CA LEU A 16 -28.62 -47.97 35.69
C LEU A 16 -27.32 -47.59 34.96
N ALA A 17 -26.46 -48.56 34.64
CA ALA A 17 -25.29 -48.36 33.77
C ALA A 17 -25.61 -48.40 32.26
N LEU A 18 -26.82 -48.85 31.89
CA LEU A 18 -27.27 -49.03 30.50
C LEU A 18 -28.42 -48.09 30.09
N HIS A 19 -29.00 -47.31 31.00
CA HIS A 19 -29.73 -46.11 30.60
C HIS A 19 -28.72 -45.16 29.95
N GLY A 20 -29.03 -44.70 28.74
CA GLY A 20 -28.09 -43.96 27.92
C GLY A 20 -27.52 -42.76 28.66
N PHE A 21 -26.23 -42.85 29.03
CA PHE A 21 -25.46 -41.68 29.40
C PHE A 21 -25.54 -40.69 28.23
N SER A 22 -26.17 -39.54 28.47
CA SER A 22 -26.02 -38.41 27.59
C SER A 22 -24.59 -37.90 27.79
N TYR A 23 -23.64 -38.49 27.07
CA TYR A 23 -22.19 -38.27 27.23
C TYR A 23 -21.76 -36.81 26.97
N CYS A 24 -22.68 -35.91 26.60
CA CYS A 24 -22.49 -34.46 26.48
C CYS A 24 -23.34 -33.66 27.50
N CYS A 25 -23.63 -34.22 28.67
CA CYS A 25 -24.20 -33.54 29.84
C CYS A 25 -23.36 -33.81 31.11
N GLY A 26 -22.06 -33.52 31.04
CA GLY A 26 -21.25 -33.29 32.24
C GLY A 26 -21.64 -31.97 32.94
N ALA A 27 -21.21 -31.78 34.18
CA ALA A 27 -21.45 -30.55 34.96
C ALA A 27 -20.51 -29.37 34.56
N LEU A 28 -19.93 -29.44 33.36
CA LEU A 28 -18.95 -28.52 32.77
C LEU A 28 -19.11 -28.51 31.24
N ALA A 29 -18.69 -27.44 30.58
CA ALA A 29 -18.48 -27.43 29.14
C ALA A 29 -17.12 -28.09 28.82
N PRO A 30 -16.99 -28.93 27.76
CA PRO A 30 -15.75 -29.69 27.55
C PRO A 30 -14.50 -28.82 27.31
N ASN A 31 -14.66 -27.57 26.86
CA ASN A 31 -13.56 -26.62 26.72
C ASN A 31 -13.29 -25.75 27.97
N GLN A 32 -14.08 -25.88 29.05
CA GLN A 32 -13.95 -25.07 30.27
C GLN A 32 -12.70 -25.42 31.09
N LEU A 33 -12.11 -26.59 30.89
CA LEU A 33 -10.88 -27.04 31.55
C LEU A 33 -9.61 -26.79 30.73
N LEU A 34 -9.71 -26.34 29.47
CA LEU A 34 -8.54 -25.98 28.68
C LEU A 34 -7.81 -24.78 29.31
N GLY A 35 -6.50 -24.92 29.48
CA GLY A 35 -5.65 -24.03 30.27
C GLY A 35 -5.27 -24.59 31.64
N THR A 36 -5.74 -25.78 32.00
CA THR A 36 -5.50 -26.40 33.33
C THR A 36 -4.68 -27.69 33.30
N CYS A 37 -4.42 -28.28 32.13
CA CYS A 37 -3.69 -29.54 32.06
C CYS A 37 -2.18 -29.34 32.34
N LEU A 38 -1.46 -28.63 31.48
CA LEU A 38 -0.01 -28.49 31.49
C LEU A 38 0.42 -27.43 32.52
N THR A 39 0.52 -27.82 33.78
CA THR A 39 0.89 -26.89 34.87
C THR A 39 2.41 -26.66 34.97
N LYS A 40 2.82 -25.63 35.73
CA LYS A 40 4.24 -25.33 35.98
C LYS A 40 4.96 -26.46 36.73
N GLU A 41 4.22 -27.23 37.52
CA GLU A 41 4.70 -28.42 38.23
C GLU A 41 4.96 -29.58 37.27
N TRP A 42 4.12 -29.78 36.25
CA TRP A 42 4.39 -30.76 35.18
C TRP A 42 5.64 -30.39 34.39
N VAL A 43 5.78 -29.11 33.97
CA VAL A 43 7.00 -28.62 33.28
C VAL A 43 8.24 -28.94 34.10
N LYS A 44 8.23 -28.61 35.40
CA LYS A 44 9.34 -28.90 36.31
C LYS A 44 9.63 -30.41 36.39
N SER A 45 8.61 -31.23 36.59
CA SER A 45 8.75 -32.69 36.66
C SER A 45 9.35 -33.27 35.37
N MET A 46 9.00 -32.71 34.21
CA MET A 46 9.55 -33.11 32.91
C MET A 46 11.00 -32.66 32.72
N VAL A 47 11.35 -31.44 33.14
CA VAL A 47 12.73 -30.93 33.17
C VAL A 47 13.61 -31.82 34.06
N ASP A 48 13.17 -32.12 35.29
CA ASP A 48 13.88 -32.97 36.24
C ASP A 48 14.06 -34.42 35.71
N THR A 49 13.06 -34.93 34.97
CA THR A 49 13.07 -36.29 34.39
C THR A 49 13.96 -36.40 33.14
N LEU A 50 13.83 -35.45 32.21
CA LEU A 50 14.54 -35.45 30.93
C LEU A 50 15.97 -34.89 31.03
N LYS A 51 16.29 -34.15 32.10
CA LYS A 51 17.59 -33.52 32.37
C LYS A 51 18.03 -32.55 31.26
N ILE A 52 17.08 -31.73 30.82
CA ILE A 52 17.23 -30.71 29.79
C ILE A 52 17.07 -29.32 30.40
N ASP A 53 17.79 -28.33 29.87
CA ASP A 53 17.61 -26.92 30.23
C ASP A 53 16.46 -26.34 29.38
N PRO A 54 15.36 -25.85 29.99
CA PRO A 54 14.24 -25.29 29.26
C PRO A 54 14.57 -23.98 28.54
N GLU A 55 15.60 -23.25 28.96
CA GLU A 55 16.05 -21.99 28.33
C GLU A 55 17.16 -22.22 27.27
N GLU A 56 17.56 -23.49 27.00
CA GLU A 56 18.63 -23.76 26.04
C GLU A 56 18.21 -23.36 24.62
N ARG A 57 19.03 -22.54 23.96
CA ARG A 57 18.74 -21.99 22.62
C ARG A 57 19.68 -22.50 21.52
N ASP A 58 19.21 -22.48 20.29
CA ASP A 58 19.97 -22.84 19.09
C ASP A 58 20.79 -21.65 18.54
N SER A 59 21.56 -21.88 17.48
CA SER A 59 22.40 -20.85 16.84
C SER A 59 21.62 -19.72 16.15
N LYS A 60 20.29 -19.80 16.09
CA LYS A 60 19.38 -18.73 15.64
C LYS A 60 18.61 -18.10 16.81
N GLY A 61 18.95 -18.45 18.06
CA GLY A 61 18.32 -17.93 19.27
C GLY A 61 17.00 -18.61 19.66
N ARG A 62 16.57 -19.69 18.98
CA ARG A 62 15.31 -20.38 19.28
C ARG A 62 15.47 -21.39 20.41
N LEU A 63 14.49 -21.52 21.28
CA LEU A 63 14.41 -22.58 22.29
C LEU A 63 14.57 -23.96 21.64
N LYS A 64 15.38 -24.83 22.23
CA LYS A 64 15.52 -26.23 21.77
C LYS A 64 14.28 -27.07 22.09
N HIS A 65 13.56 -26.73 23.16
CA HIS A 65 12.35 -27.43 23.63
C HIS A 65 11.13 -26.48 23.70
N PRO A 66 10.69 -25.87 22.58
CA PRO A 66 9.74 -24.76 22.55
C PRO A 66 8.29 -25.12 22.94
N PHE A 67 8.03 -26.39 23.28
CA PHE A 67 6.73 -26.92 23.69
C PHE A 67 6.72 -27.38 25.16
N LEU A 68 7.83 -27.23 25.88
CA LEU A 68 7.96 -27.60 27.29
C LEU A 68 7.66 -26.41 28.20
N HIS A 69 6.46 -25.86 28.05
CA HIS A 69 5.96 -24.74 28.84
C HIS A 69 4.62 -25.08 29.50
N ALA A 70 4.22 -24.27 30.47
CA ALA A 70 2.89 -24.39 31.06
C ALA A 70 1.84 -23.83 30.08
N ALA A 71 0.58 -24.21 30.27
CA ALA A 71 -0.53 -23.80 29.43
C ALA A 71 -0.55 -22.27 29.20
N ALA A 72 -0.73 -21.86 27.94
CA ALA A 72 -0.68 -20.45 27.55
C ALA A 72 -1.72 -19.61 28.33
N SER A 73 -1.26 -18.61 29.10
CA SER A 73 -2.13 -17.81 29.98
C SER A 73 -3.10 -16.89 29.23
N LYS A 74 -2.81 -16.61 27.95
CA LYS A 74 -3.68 -15.92 26.97
C LYS A 74 -3.40 -16.51 25.57
N PRO A 75 -4.28 -16.31 24.58
CA PRO A 75 -4.04 -16.78 23.22
C PRO A 75 -2.73 -16.26 22.61
N ARG A 76 -2.05 -17.13 21.86
CA ARG A 76 -0.83 -16.83 21.09
C ARG A 76 -1.13 -16.66 19.60
N TYR A 77 -2.11 -17.42 19.10
CA TYR A 77 -2.61 -17.37 17.73
C TYR A 77 -4.15 -17.34 17.75
N THR A 78 -4.76 -16.93 16.63
CA THR A 78 -6.22 -16.87 16.45
C THR A 78 -6.57 -17.27 15.03
N LEU A 79 -7.60 -18.10 14.85
CA LEU A 79 -8.04 -18.53 13.52
C LEU A 79 -8.98 -17.48 12.90
N ALA A 80 -8.59 -16.93 11.75
CA ALA A 80 -9.31 -15.86 11.06
C ALA A 80 -10.34 -16.42 10.06
N ASP A 81 -11.48 -16.91 10.57
CA ASP A 81 -12.57 -17.41 9.72
C ASP A 81 -13.79 -16.47 9.76
N PRO A 82 -14.15 -15.81 8.63
CA PRO A 82 -15.29 -14.87 8.58
C PRO A 82 -16.64 -15.46 8.98
N ARG A 83 -16.85 -16.77 8.84
CA ARG A 83 -18.11 -17.44 9.20
C ARG A 83 -18.33 -17.40 10.72
N THR A 84 -17.25 -17.47 11.50
CA THR A 84 -17.29 -17.32 12.97
C THR A 84 -17.47 -15.88 13.45
N GLN A 85 -17.49 -14.91 12.53
CA GLN A 85 -17.73 -13.48 12.81
C GLN A 85 -19.19 -13.08 12.56
N ASP A 86 -19.99 -13.91 11.88
CA ASP A 86 -21.42 -13.69 11.74
C ASP A 86 -22.11 -13.88 13.10
N LYS A 87 -23.03 -12.97 13.43
CA LYS A 87 -23.83 -13.00 14.68
C LYS A 87 -24.94 -14.05 14.64
N ASN A 88 -25.26 -14.59 13.47
CA ASN A 88 -26.23 -15.66 13.27
C ASN A 88 -25.62 -17.06 13.46
N ALA A 89 -24.29 -17.19 13.32
CA ALA A 89 -23.58 -18.44 13.55
C ALA A 89 -23.77 -18.92 14.99
N PHE A 90 -24.04 -20.22 15.15
CA PHE A 90 -24.40 -20.90 16.39
C PHE A 90 -25.62 -20.32 17.13
N SER A 91 -26.46 -19.51 16.47
CA SER A 91 -27.74 -19.08 17.05
C SER A 91 -28.73 -20.26 17.14
N PRO A 92 -29.65 -20.29 18.13
CA PRO A 92 -30.64 -21.36 18.26
C PRO A 92 -31.58 -21.53 17.03
N SER A 93 -31.67 -20.50 16.18
CA SER A 93 -32.40 -20.52 14.90
C SER A 93 -31.59 -21.09 13.72
N CYS A 94 -30.27 -21.30 13.89
CA CYS A 94 -29.37 -21.86 12.89
C CYS A 94 -28.86 -23.26 13.25
N MET A 95 -28.77 -23.60 14.54
CA MET A 95 -28.30 -24.92 14.98
C MET A 95 -29.38 -26.00 14.76
N PRO A 96 -29.00 -27.22 14.32
CA PRO A 96 -29.90 -28.37 14.28
C PRO A 96 -30.44 -28.77 15.66
N GLU A 97 -31.60 -29.41 15.70
CA GLU A 97 -32.21 -29.90 16.94
C GLU A 97 -31.27 -30.88 17.67
N GLY A 98 -31.12 -30.69 18.98
CA GLY A 98 -30.21 -31.50 19.82
C GLY A 98 -28.72 -31.15 19.72
N ALA A 99 -28.30 -30.27 18.80
CA ALA A 99 -26.92 -29.79 18.73
C ALA A 99 -26.59 -28.81 19.88
N LYS A 100 -25.32 -28.76 20.30
CA LYS A 100 -24.82 -27.80 21.31
C LYS A 100 -23.55 -27.12 20.84
N PHE A 101 -23.36 -25.86 21.23
CA PHE A 101 -22.12 -25.13 20.99
C PHE A 101 -21.52 -24.57 22.28
N HIS A 102 -20.28 -24.92 22.55
CA HIS A 102 -19.49 -24.43 23.67
C HIS A 102 -18.35 -23.56 23.12
N ALA A 103 -18.61 -22.26 22.99
CA ALA A 103 -17.67 -21.27 22.47
C ALA A 103 -16.42 -21.14 23.36
N ALA A 104 -15.29 -20.67 22.83
CA ALA A 104 -14.05 -20.54 23.58
C ALA A 104 -14.21 -19.63 24.80
N GLY A 105 -13.82 -20.13 25.99
CA GLY A 105 -13.97 -19.40 27.26
C GLY A 105 -15.41 -19.31 27.82
N THR A 106 -16.30 -20.19 27.34
CA THR A 106 -17.64 -20.43 27.95
C THR A 106 -17.50 -20.98 29.36
N ILE A 107 -18.44 -20.62 30.23
CA ILE A 107 -18.59 -21.21 31.58
C ILE A 107 -20.05 -21.62 31.73
N VAL A 108 -20.28 -22.87 32.13
CA VAL A 108 -21.61 -23.38 32.54
C VAL A 108 -21.70 -23.58 34.05
N ASP A 109 -22.92 -23.70 34.56
CA ASP A 109 -23.19 -24.13 35.94
C ASP A 109 -23.26 -25.67 36.07
N SER A 110 -23.58 -26.15 37.27
CA SER A 110 -23.73 -27.58 37.58
C SER A 110 -24.90 -28.27 36.87
N ASN A 111 -25.81 -27.51 36.24
CA ASN A 111 -26.93 -28.03 35.45
C ASN A 111 -26.60 -28.08 33.95
N GLY A 112 -25.48 -27.46 33.54
CA GLY A 112 -25.08 -27.31 32.14
C GLY A 112 -25.56 -26.00 31.49
N ASP A 113 -26.18 -25.09 32.24
CA ASP A 113 -26.68 -23.81 31.73
C ASP A 113 -25.54 -22.79 31.58
N VAL A 114 -25.54 -22.02 30.48
CA VAL A 114 -24.46 -21.09 30.15
C VAL A 114 -24.51 -19.83 31.03
N VAL A 115 -23.62 -19.78 32.04
CA VAL A 115 -23.43 -18.64 32.95
C VAL A 115 -22.66 -17.51 32.28
N LYS A 116 -21.67 -17.85 31.44
CA LYS A 116 -20.86 -16.89 30.67
C LYS A 116 -20.73 -17.38 29.23
N PRO A 117 -21.22 -16.62 28.23
CA PRO A 117 -20.96 -16.94 26.82
C PRO A 117 -19.47 -16.74 26.50
N GLY A 118 -18.88 -17.72 25.80
CA GLY A 118 -17.57 -17.61 25.18
C GLY A 118 -17.61 -16.86 23.83
N HIS A 119 -16.55 -16.97 23.03
CA HIS A 119 -16.47 -16.40 21.68
C HIS A 119 -16.14 -17.45 20.61
N ALA A 120 -16.83 -17.39 19.47
CA ALA A 120 -16.52 -18.22 18.29
C ALA A 120 -15.40 -17.62 17.44
N ASN A 121 -15.45 -16.30 17.20
CA ASN A 121 -14.43 -15.57 16.44
C ASN A 121 -13.02 -15.77 17.05
N GLY A 122 -12.03 -16.03 16.18
CA GLY A 122 -10.64 -16.29 16.56
C GLY A 122 -10.39 -17.71 17.08
N SER A 123 -11.41 -18.54 17.24
CA SER A 123 -11.29 -19.90 17.79
C SER A 123 -11.29 -20.99 16.72
N ILE A 124 -10.61 -22.10 17.01
CA ILE A 124 -10.79 -23.35 16.28
C ILE A 124 -12.11 -23.96 16.75
N VAL A 125 -12.95 -24.41 15.81
CA VAL A 125 -14.19 -25.15 16.12
C VAL A 125 -13.95 -26.64 15.85
N VAL A 126 -13.80 -27.41 16.92
CA VAL A 126 -13.66 -28.86 16.89
C VAL A 126 -15.04 -29.48 17.08
N GLU A 127 -15.42 -30.38 16.18
CA GLU A 127 -16.69 -31.10 16.26
C GLU A 127 -16.59 -32.27 17.25
N LEU A 128 -17.69 -32.55 17.97
CA LEU A 128 -17.85 -33.67 18.89
C LEU A 128 -19.07 -34.51 18.50
N SER A 129 -18.92 -35.84 18.49
CA SER A 129 -20.00 -36.83 18.32
C SER A 129 -20.32 -37.55 19.63
N GLY A 130 -21.47 -38.23 19.68
CA GLY A 130 -22.04 -38.82 20.91
C GLY A 130 -21.35 -40.03 21.53
N TRP A 131 -20.08 -40.32 21.22
CA TRP A 131 -19.40 -41.55 21.66
C TRP A 131 -17.96 -41.33 22.18
N PRO A 132 -17.43 -42.22 23.05
CA PRO A 132 -16.27 -41.89 23.90
C PRO A 132 -14.96 -41.70 23.15
N THR A 133 -14.69 -42.47 22.09
CA THR A 133 -13.45 -42.33 21.30
C THR A 133 -13.34 -40.95 20.66
N HIS A 134 -14.46 -40.44 20.14
CA HIS A 134 -14.53 -39.12 19.49
C HIS A 134 -14.15 -38.01 20.46
N SER A 135 -14.76 -38.03 21.66
CA SER A 135 -14.47 -37.08 22.73
C SER A 135 -13.02 -37.19 23.22
N LEU A 136 -12.50 -38.40 23.45
CA LEU A 136 -11.11 -38.62 23.89
C LEU A 136 -10.10 -38.14 22.83
N THR A 137 -10.34 -38.43 21.56
CA THR A 137 -9.53 -37.95 20.43
C THR A 137 -9.55 -36.42 20.35
N ALA A 138 -10.74 -35.81 20.49
CA ALA A 138 -10.93 -34.38 20.42
C ALA A 138 -10.32 -33.61 21.62
N ASP A 139 -10.40 -34.15 22.84
CA ASP A 139 -9.79 -33.53 24.02
C ASP A 139 -8.27 -33.57 23.94
N VAL A 140 -7.65 -34.67 23.48
CA VAL A 140 -6.19 -34.72 23.28
C VAL A 140 -5.73 -33.70 22.24
N PHE A 141 -6.45 -33.55 21.11
CA PHE A 141 -6.15 -32.51 20.12
C PHE A 141 -6.35 -31.09 20.69
N SER A 142 -7.44 -30.87 21.42
CA SER A 142 -7.81 -29.55 21.95
C SER A 142 -6.86 -29.07 23.03
N ILE A 143 -6.35 -29.96 23.89
CA ILE A 143 -5.29 -29.64 24.86
C ILE A 143 -4.01 -29.21 24.13
N LEU A 144 -3.60 -29.91 23.07
CA LEU A 144 -2.41 -29.53 22.29
C LEU A 144 -2.60 -28.19 21.55
N ALA A 145 -3.77 -27.97 20.94
CA ALA A 145 -4.09 -26.71 20.25
C ALA A 145 -4.18 -25.51 21.22
N ALA A 146 -4.82 -25.69 22.38
CA ALA A 146 -5.08 -24.61 23.33
C ALA A 146 -3.94 -24.35 24.30
N GLU A 147 -3.33 -25.39 24.88
CA GLU A 147 -2.34 -25.21 25.95
C GLU A 147 -0.91 -25.08 25.43
N VAL A 148 -0.57 -25.81 24.36
CA VAL A 148 0.77 -25.75 23.75
C VAL A 148 0.85 -24.66 22.68
N TYR A 149 0.00 -24.69 21.65
CA TYR A 149 0.01 -23.63 20.64
C TYR A 149 -0.69 -22.33 21.10
N GLY A 150 -1.64 -22.36 22.03
CA GLY A 150 -2.32 -21.15 22.46
C GLY A 150 -3.41 -20.65 21.52
N TYR A 151 -4.10 -21.54 20.79
CA TYR A 151 -5.32 -21.19 20.07
C TYR A 151 -6.55 -21.25 21.01
N PRO A 152 -7.51 -20.32 20.94
CA PRO A 152 -8.82 -20.52 21.55
C PRO A 152 -9.52 -21.72 20.88
N VAL A 153 -10.14 -22.62 21.65
CA VAL A 153 -10.89 -23.76 21.11
C VAL A 153 -12.34 -23.72 21.57
N SER A 154 -13.24 -23.90 20.61
CA SER A 154 -14.68 -24.08 20.78
C SER A 154 -15.07 -25.51 20.39
N HIS A 155 -16.03 -26.09 21.10
CA HIS A 155 -16.57 -27.41 20.81
C HIS A 155 -17.99 -27.32 20.24
N PHE A 156 -18.27 -28.02 19.14
CA PHE A 156 -19.60 -28.14 18.54
C PHE A 156 -20.07 -29.59 18.58
N PHE A 157 -21.07 -29.89 19.40
CA PHE A 157 -21.63 -31.23 19.57
C PHE A 157 -22.82 -31.45 18.62
N ILE A 158 -22.76 -32.53 17.83
CA ILE A 158 -23.83 -32.92 16.91
C ILE A 158 -23.80 -34.43 16.65
N GLY A 159 -24.97 -35.08 16.54
CA GLY A 159 -25.08 -36.50 16.19
C GLY A 159 -25.08 -36.78 14.67
N GLU A 160 -25.33 -35.76 13.86
CA GLU A 160 -25.53 -35.87 12.42
C GLU A 160 -24.21 -35.70 11.64
N GLN A 161 -23.66 -36.82 11.15
CA GLN A 161 -22.34 -36.84 10.48
C GLN A 161 -22.40 -36.55 8.97
N PHE A 162 -23.56 -36.62 8.32
CA PHE A 162 -23.68 -36.49 6.86
C PHE A 162 -23.39 -35.06 6.36
N ALA A 163 -23.82 -34.02 7.08
CA ALA A 163 -23.55 -32.63 6.76
C ALA A 163 -22.16 -32.12 7.22
N LEU A 164 -21.24 -33.01 7.66
CA LEU A 164 -19.91 -32.63 8.16
C LEU A 164 -19.14 -31.68 7.22
N THR A 165 -18.92 -32.07 5.96
CA THR A 165 -18.15 -31.24 5.02
C THR A 165 -18.92 -30.01 4.55
N GLN A 166 -20.26 -30.00 4.69
CA GLN A 166 -21.09 -28.81 4.51
C GLN A 166 -20.91 -27.81 5.68
N ARG A 167 -20.73 -28.30 6.92
CA ARG A 167 -20.35 -27.46 8.07
C ARG A 167 -18.94 -26.89 7.92
N MET A 168 -18.07 -27.56 7.15
CA MET A 168 -16.72 -27.10 6.85
C MET A 168 -16.62 -26.11 5.68
N SER A 169 -17.63 -25.97 4.82
CA SER A 169 -17.63 -25.04 3.68
C SER A 169 -18.31 -23.69 3.97
N SER A 170 -18.33 -22.79 2.98
CA SER A 170 -18.89 -21.43 3.05
C SER A 170 -20.40 -21.35 2.81
N VAL A 171 -21.10 -22.49 2.73
CA VAL A 171 -22.51 -22.54 2.32
C VAL A 171 -23.39 -23.36 3.28
N ARG A 172 -24.69 -23.03 3.30
CA ARG A 172 -25.72 -23.77 4.05
C ARG A 172 -25.34 -23.96 5.54
N SER A 173 -25.20 -25.19 6.03
CA SER A 173 -24.85 -25.44 7.44
C SER A 173 -23.50 -24.85 7.84
N GLY A 174 -22.55 -24.62 6.92
CA GLY A 174 -21.29 -23.94 7.21
C GLY A 174 -21.42 -22.44 7.51
N LEU A 175 -22.55 -21.81 7.17
CA LEU A 175 -22.88 -20.45 7.62
C LEU A 175 -23.53 -20.45 9.01
N CYS A 176 -24.29 -21.50 9.34
CA CYS A 176 -24.99 -21.62 10.62
C CYS A 176 -24.14 -22.21 11.74
N THR A 177 -23.28 -23.18 11.44
CA THR A 177 -22.45 -23.94 12.38
C THR A 177 -21.08 -24.22 11.72
N PRO A 178 -20.23 -23.19 11.53
CA PRO A 178 -18.92 -23.35 10.89
C PRO A 178 -17.99 -24.25 11.72
N THR A 179 -17.76 -25.47 11.23
CA THR A 179 -16.82 -26.45 11.79
C THR A 179 -15.45 -26.31 11.11
N HIS A 180 -14.36 -26.44 11.87
CA HIS A 180 -13.00 -26.42 11.32
C HIS A 180 -12.36 -27.81 11.25
N VAL A 181 -12.58 -28.67 12.25
CA VAL A 181 -11.99 -30.02 12.30
C VAL A 181 -12.99 -31.03 12.89
N ASN A 182 -13.07 -32.22 12.30
CA ASN A 182 -13.60 -33.43 12.94
C ASN A 182 -12.51 -34.51 12.83
N LEU A 183 -12.10 -35.06 13.97
CA LEU A 183 -10.88 -35.88 14.09
C LEU A 183 -11.12 -37.37 13.87
N GLU A 184 -12.37 -37.81 13.82
CA GLU A 184 -12.73 -39.23 13.78
C GLU A 184 -14.03 -39.43 12.97
N VAL A 185 -13.83 -39.75 11.69
CA VAL A 185 -14.89 -39.95 10.69
C VAL A 185 -14.81 -41.39 10.15
N ARG A 186 -15.93 -42.10 10.12
CA ARG A 186 -16.01 -43.49 9.61
C ARG A 186 -16.00 -43.52 8.08
N SER A 187 -15.48 -44.60 7.49
CA SER A 187 -15.53 -44.81 6.03
C SER A 187 -16.94 -45.14 5.54
N GLY A 188 -17.16 -45.06 4.23
CA GLY A 188 -18.46 -45.38 3.60
C GLY A 188 -19.34 -44.16 3.36
N MET A 189 -18.98 -43.01 3.93
CA MET A 189 -19.62 -41.72 3.64
C MET A 189 -18.90 -40.93 2.53
N ASP A 190 -17.81 -41.43 1.95
CA ASP A 190 -16.90 -40.65 1.09
C ASP A 190 -17.61 -39.98 -0.10
N ALA A 191 -18.65 -40.60 -0.69
CA ALA A 191 -19.46 -40.00 -1.77
C ALA A 191 -20.26 -38.75 -1.33
N TRP A 192 -20.72 -38.72 -0.07
CA TRP A 192 -21.41 -37.56 0.52
C TRP A 192 -20.42 -36.50 1.01
N LEU A 193 -19.32 -36.92 1.62
CA LEU A 193 -18.29 -36.02 2.14
C LEU A 193 -17.60 -35.24 1.01
N ASN A 194 -17.34 -35.88 -0.13
CA ASN A 194 -16.67 -35.26 -1.28
C ASN A 194 -17.49 -34.16 -1.99
N VAL A 195 -18.77 -33.96 -1.66
CA VAL A 195 -19.61 -32.88 -2.24
C VAL A 195 -19.05 -31.48 -1.97
N TYR A 196 -18.25 -31.32 -0.89
CA TYR A 196 -17.59 -30.07 -0.52
C TYR A 196 -16.07 -30.20 -0.46
N ALA A 197 -15.49 -31.06 -1.31
CA ALA A 197 -14.05 -31.30 -1.40
C ALA A 197 -13.22 -30.08 -1.91
N ASN A 198 -13.89 -29.02 -2.36
CA ASN A 198 -13.29 -27.75 -2.76
C ASN A 198 -12.94 -26.84 -1.56
N GLU A 199 -13.54 -27.08 -0.39
CA GLU A 199 -13.41 -26.25 0.82
C GLU A 199 -13.10 -27.06 2.09
N SER A 200 -13.13 -28.39 1.99
CA SER A 200 -12.79 -29.32 3.06
C SER A 200 -12.00 -30.51 2.51
N ALA A 201 -11.13 -31.11 3.32
CA ALA A 201 -10.27 -32.20 2.90
C ALA A 201 -10.14 -33.32 3.96
N LYS A 202 -9.96 -34.54 3.47
CA LYS A 202 -9.55 -35.72 4.25
C LYS A 202 -8.05 -35.60 4.53
N VAL A 203 -7.69 -35.19 5.75
CA VAL A 203 -6.30 -34.83 6.12
C VAL A 203 -5.43 -36.07 6.41
N GLY A 204 -6.04 -37.24 6.55
CA GLY A 204 -5.37 -38.53 6.77
C GLY A 204 -6.13 -39.43 7.74
N SER A 205 -5.46 -40.49 8.21
CA SER A 205 -5.96 -41.33 9.29
C SER A 205 -5.75 -40.67 10.66
N VAL A 206 -6.63 -40.94 11.62
CA VAL A 206 -6.48 -40.58 13.04
C VAL A 206 -5.41 -41.43 13.75
N GLY A 207 -4.95 -42.53 13.15
CA GLY A 207 -3.85 -43.37 13.65
C GLY A 207 -4.25 -44.76 14.13
N TYR A 208 -5.55 -44.96 14.41
CA TYR A 208 -6.14 -46.24 14.80
C TYR A 208 -7.34 -46.59 13.90
N ALA A 209 -7.82 -47.83 13.99
CA ALA A 209 -8.89 -48.34 13.14
C ALA A 209 -10.15 -48.76 13.90
N GLY A 210 -11.29 -48.65 13.21
CA GLY A 210 -12.52 -49.34 13.57
C GLY A 210 -12.61 -50.73 12.93
N LEU A 211 -13.34 -51.64 13.57
CA LEU A 211 -13.64 -52.98 13.07
C LEU A 211 -15.09 -53.34 13.41
N SER A 212 -15.99 -53.24 12.44
CA SER A 212 -17.30 -53.89 12.49
C SER A 212 -17.15 -55.41 12.40
N GLY A 213 -18.11 -56.17 12.92
CA GLY A 213 -18.07 -57.63 12.84
C GLY A 213 -19.29 -58.37 13.37
N LEU A 214 -19.32 -59.67 13.08
CA LEU A 214 -20.18 -60.65 13.73
C LEU A 214 -19.45 -61.22 14.96
N TYR A 215 -20.14 -61.32 16.09
CA TYR A 215 -19.59 -61.74 17.38
C TYR A 215 -20.47 -62.79 18.06
N THR A 216 -19.84 -63.56 18.95
CA THR A 216 -20.47 -64.57 19.80
C THR A 216 -19.77 -64.67 21.16
N THR A 217 -20.27 -65.51 22.06
CA THR A 217 -19.67 -65.75 23.39
C THR A 217 -18.51 -66.74 23.32
N VAL A 218 -17.44 -66.48 24.07
CA VAL A 218 -16.30 -67.41 24.19
C VAL A 218 -16.74 -68.76 24.77
N ASP A 219 -17.71 -68.75 25.69
CA ASP A 219 -18.37 -69.95 26.21
C ASP A 219 -18.93 -70.84 25.07
N PHE A 220 -19.62 -70.27 24.08
CA PHE A 220 -20.20 -71.04 22.96
C PHE A 220 -19.12 -71.54 21.99
N VAL A 221 -18.06 -70.76 21.74
CA VAL A 221 -16.93 -71.24 20.91
C VAL A 221 -16.24 -72.44 21.57
N GLN A 222 -16.00 -72.38 22.88
CA GLN A 222 -15.44 -73.49 23.65
C GLN A 222 -16.38 -74.70 23.67
N ASP A 223 -17.68 -74.48 23.86
CA ASP A 223 -18.70 -75.55 23.84
C ASP A 223 -18.74 -76.25 22.48
N SER A 224 -18.83 -75.48 21.40
CA SER A 224 -18.91 -75.96 20.00
C SER A 224 -17.70 -76.79 19.53
N ASN A 225 -16.58 -76.68 20.25
CA ASN A 225 -15.32 -77.36 19.97
C ASN A 225 -14.94 -78.38 21.05
N ASP A 226 -15.83 -78.66 22.02
CA ASP A 226 -15.62 -79.66 23.07
C ASP A 226 -15.82 -81.09 22.51
N PRO A 227 -14.75 -81.91 22.39
CA PRO A 227 -14.85 -83.26 21.83
C PRO A 227 -15.62 -84.26 22.72
N ALA A 228 -15.95 -83.89 23.97
CA ALA A 228 -16.83 -84.67 24.82
C ALA A 228 -18.33 -84.41 24.53
N LYS A 229 -18.66 -83.33 23.82
CA LYS A 229 -20.03 -82.97 23.40
C LYS A 229 -20.28 -83.22 21.92
N HIS A 230 -19.39 -82.71 21.06
CA HIS A 230 -19.52 -82.79 19.60
C HIS A 230 -18.40 -83.66 19.01
N PRO A 231 -18.70 -84.87 18.50
CA PRO A 231 -17.69 -85.76 17.90
C PRO A 231 -16.99 -85.19 16.66
N ILE A 232 -17.56 -84.13 16.07
CA ILE A 232 -16.97 -83.29 15.03
C ILE A 232 -17.10 -81.85 15.55
N PRO A 233 -16.01 -81.06 15.65
CA PRO A 233 -16.10 -79.67 16.11
C PRO A 233 -17.00 -78.84 15.19
N LEU A 234 -17.94 -78.09 15.76
CA LEU A 234 -18.90 -77.28 14.99
C LEU A 234 -18.29 -75.93 14.57
N ASN A 235 -17.23 -75.46 15.25
CA ASN A 235 -16.50 -74.22 14.99
C ASN A 235 -17.43 -72.98 14.96
N ALA A 236 -18.05 -72.64 16.09
CA ALA A 236 -18.97 -71.49 16.19
C ALA A 236 -18.31 -70.11 15.86
N ASP A 237 -16.98 -70.04 15.85
CA ASP A 237 -16.18 -68.89 15.45
C ASP A 237 -15.91 -68.81 13.93
N PHE A 238 -16.41 -69.74 13.11
CA PHE A 238 -16.20 -69.74 11.66
C PHE A 238 -17.50 -69.92 10.84
N TRP A 239 -17.71 -69.02 9.88
CA TRP A 239 -18.99 -68.87 9.17
C TRP A 239 -19.54 -70.14 8.51
N ARG A 240 -18.69 -71.07 8.07
CA ARG A 240 -19.12 -72.23 7.25
C ARG A 240 -20.04 -73.19 8.00
N GLY A 241 -19.90 -73.32 9.33
CA GLY A 241 -20.80 -74.18 10.11
C GLY A 241 -22.26 -73.72 10.00
N TYR A 242 -22.48 -72.41 10.02
CA TYR A 242 -23.82 -71.80 9.99
C TYR A 242 -24.56 -71.96 8.65
N VAL A 243 -23.90 -72.43 7.59
CA VAL A 243 -24.53 -72.68 6.28
C VAL A 243 -25.40 -73.95 6.31
N ASN A 244 -24.90 -75.02 6.91
CA ASN A 244 -25.50 -76.36 6.77
C ASN A 244 -25.45 -77.27 8.02
N ILE A 245 -24.79 -76.88 9.11
CA ILE A 245 -24.82 -77.63 10.36
C ILE A 245 -26.09 -77.22 11.13
N ASP A 246 -27.14 -78.05 11.03
CA ASP A 246 -28.43 -77.81 11.70
C ASP A 246 -28.26 -77.56 13.21
N GLU A 247 -27.40 -78.34 13.89
CA GLU A 247 -27.10 -78.18 15.32
C GLU A 247 -26.59 -76.77 15.69
N LEU A 248 -25.77 -76.17 14.83
CA LEU A 248 -25.21 -74.83 15.03
C LEU A 248 -26.22 -73.72 14.68
N ILE A 249 -27.09 -73.96 13.69
CA ILE A 249 -28.19 -73.05 13.32
C ILE A 249 -29.24 -73.03 14.44
N ASP A 250 -29.65 -74.21 14.92
CA ASP A 250 -30.66 -74.38 15.96
C ASP A 250 -30.13 -73.95 17.34
N ALA A 251 -28.81 -73.92 17.56
CA ALA A 251 -28.18 -73.33 18.76
C ALA A 251 -28.57 -71.85 18.95
N VAL A 252 -28.59 -71.07 17.87
CA VAL A 252 -28.85 -69.62 17.84
C VAL A 252 -30.12 -69.26 17.04
N SER A 253 -31.17 -70.07 17.18
CA SER A 253 -32.38 -69.98 16.35
C SER A 253 -33.28 -68.76 16.66
N TYR A 254 -34.01 -68.27 15.64
CA TYR A 254 -34.98 -67.17 15.80
C TYR A 254 -36.11 -67.48 16.78
N THR A 255 -36.58 -68.73 16.83
CA THR A 255 -37.62 -69.17 17.78
C THR A 255 -37.18 -68.96 19.23
N LYS A 256 -35.89 -69.11 19.55
CA LYS A 256 -35.34 -68.81 20.89
C LYS A 256 -35.38 -67.31 21.22
N LEU A 257 -35.18 -66.43 20.24
CA LEU A 257 -35.35 -64.99 20.41
C LEU A 257 -36.84 -64.63 20.59
N ALA A 258 -37.73 -65.16 19.75
CA ALA A 258 -39.16 -64.88 19.78
C ALA A 258 -39.84 -65.34 21.10
N GLN A 259 -39.30 -66.36 21.77
CA GLN A 259 -39.73 -66.76 23.11
C GLN A 259 -39.31 -65.77 24.21
N ARG A 260 -38.27 -64.95 23.99
CA ARG A 260 -37.73 -63.97 24.96
C ARG A 260 -38.44 -62.61 24.85
N THR A 261 -39.74 -62.64 25.11
CA THR A 261 -40.66 -61.48 25.09
C THR A 261 -40.27 -60.29 26.01
N GLN A 262 -39.29 -60.47 26.90
CA GLN A 262 -38.69 -59.38 27.70
C GLN A 262 -37.69 -58.52 26.91
N PHE A 263 -37.22 -58.98 25.75
CA PHE A 263 -36.22 -58.32 24.89
C PHE A 263 -36.72 -58.08 23.46
N PHE A 264 -37.49 -59.01 22.89
CA PHE A 264 -37.95 -58.94 21.50
C PHE A 264 -39.47 -59.21 21.38
N PRO A 265 -40.23 -58.45 20.56
CA PRO A 265 -39.80 -57.25 19.83
C PRO A 265 -39.45 -56.09 20.77
N PRO A 266 -38.53 -55.19 20.37
CA PRO A 266 -38.19 -54.00 21.14
C PRO A 266 -39.35 -52.99 21.16
N LYS A 267 -39.38 -52.12 22.17
CA LYS A 267 -40.41 -51.07 22.32
C LYS A 267 -40.37 -50.00 21.22
N GLU A 268 -39.21 -49.80 20.61
CA GLU A 268 -38.96 -48.82 19.56
C GLU A 268 -38.75 -49.54 18.22
N THR A 269 -39.34 -49.02 17.15
CA THR A 269 -39.28 -49.63 15.82
C THR A 269 -38.00 -49.22 15.08
N TYR A 270 -36.88 -49.84 15.44
CA TYR A 270 -35.57 -49.55 14.83
C TYR A 270 -35.49 -49.89 13.34
N CYS A 271 -36.22 -50.92 12.87
CA CYS A 271 -36.32 -51.23 11.44
C CYS A 271 -37.80 -51.42 11.06
N PRO A 272 -38.46 -50.40 10.49
CA PRO A 272 -39.85 -50.48 10.04
C PRO A 272 -40.03 -51.44 8.86
N ASP A 273 -41.23 -52.01 8.72
CA ASP A 273 -41.60 -52.89 7.61
C ASP A 273 -41.31 -52.23 6.24
N GLY A 274 -40.60 -52.94 5.37
CA GLY A 274 -40.18 -52.49 4.04
C GLY A 274 -38.86 -51.70 4.01
N VAL A 275 -38.32 -51.26 5.15
CA VAL A 275 -37.00 -50.59 5.21
C VAL A 275 -35.91 -51.66 5.38
N PHE A 276 -34.82 -51.61 4.59
CA PHE A 276 -33.77 -52.66 4.54
C PHE A 276 -34.28 -54.11 4.42
N GLY A 277 -35.42 -54.30 3.74
CA GLY A 277 -36.10 -55.59 3.66
C GLY A 277 -36.57 -56.15 5.01
N CYS A 278 -36.78 -55.28 6.01
CA CYS A 278 -37.33 -55.68 7.30
C CYS A 278 -38.83 -55.98 7.22
N LYS A 279 -39.27 -56.86 8.11
CA LYS A 279 -40.64 -57.09 8.51
C LYS A 279 -40.63 -57.55 9.97
N ASP A 280 -41.56 -57.08 10.79
CA ASP A 280 -41.65 -57.48 12.21
C ASP A 280 -40.31 -57.24 12.96
N HIS A 281 -39.65 -56.09 12.70
CA HIS A 281 -38.32 -55.67 13.21
C HIS A 281 -37.08 -56.47 12.73
N CYS A 282 -37.23 -57.48 11.88
CA CYS A 282 -36.11 -58.26 11.33
C CYS A 282 -36.09 -58.25 9.80
N SER A 283 -34.91 -58.25 9.17
CA SER A 283 -34.79 -58.69 7.76
C SER A 283 -34.37 -60.17 7.70
N MET A 284 -34.48 -60.80 6.53
CA MET A 284 -34.31 -62.25 6.34
C MET A 284 -33.42 -62.53 5.12
N SER A 285 -32.49 -63.49 5.21
CA SER A 285 -31.67 -63.91 4.07
C SER A 285 -32.42 -64.82 3.11
N HIS A 286 -32.01 -64.85 1.84
CA HIS A 286 -32.66 -65.72 0.85
C HIS A 286 -32.52 -67.21 1.21
N ALA A 287 -31.37 -67.61 1.73
CA ALA A 287 -31.17 -68.97 2.24
C ALA A 287 -32.13 -69.33 3.40
N CYS A 288 -32.55 -68.37 4.23
CA CYS A 288 -33.56 -68.62 5.26
C CYS A 288 -34.95 -68.87 4.64
N LYS A 289 -35.34 -68.07 3.63
CA LYS A 289 -36.56 -68.30 2.86
C LYS A 289 -36.59 -69.72 2.28
N LEU A 290 -35.56 -70.07 1.50
CA LEU A 290 -35.43 -71.40 0.87
C LEU A 290 -35.42 -72.54 1.91
N ARG A 291 -34.75 -72.38 3.06
CA ARG A 291 -34.73 -73.39 4.13
C ARG A 291 -36.13 -73.64 4.71
N LYS A 292 -36.92 -72.59 4.94
CA LYS A 292 -38.27 -72.68 5.49
C LYS A 292 -39.29 -73.17 4.46
N ASP A 293 -39.17 -72.75 3.21
CA ASP A 293 -40.01 -73.25 2.11
C ASP A 293 -39.77 -74.75 1.85
N ALA A 294 -38.51 -75.20 1.92
CA ALA A 294 -38.15 -76.61 1.72
C ALA A 294 -38.44 -77.51 2.95
N THR A 295 -38.39 -76.97 4.17
CA THR A 295 -38.74 -77.72 5.40
C THR A 295 -39.28 -76.76 6.47
N PRO A 296 -40.60 -76.55 6.55
CA PRO A 296 -41.21 -75.58 7.48
C PRO A 296 -40.96 -75.80 8.98
N SER A 297 -40.46 -76.98 9.37
CA SER A 297 -40.06 -77.28 10.75
C SER A 297 -38.59 -76.96 11.07
N LYS A 298 -37.78 -76.55 10.09
CA LYS A 298 -36.41 -76.07 10.32
C LYS A 298 -36.44 -74.57 10.56
N ASP A 299 -35.80 -74.13 11.65
CA ASP A 299 -35.65 -72.72 11.95
C ASP A 299 -34.40 -72.12 11.28
N CYS A 300 -34.32 -70.80 11.24
CA CYS A 300 -33.13 -70.06 10.83
C CYS A 300 -32.38 -69.53 12.06
N LEU A 301 -31.09 -69.25 11.93
CA LEU A 301 -30.37 -68.53 12.97
C LEU A 301 -30.83 -67.08 13.05
N VAL A 302 -30.54 -66.41 14.15
CA VAL A 302 -30.74 -64.96 14.29
C VAL A 302 -29.45 -64.24 14.69
N VAL A 303 -29.14 -63.17 13.97
CA VAL A 303 -28.14 -62.18 14.32
C VAL A 303 -28.84 -60.97 14.93
N ILE A 304 -28.46 -60.60 16.15
CA ILE A 304 -28.94 -59.39 16.81
C ILE A 304 -28.17 -58.18 16.26
N MET A 305 -28.89 -57.20 15.72
CA MET A 305 -28.33 -56.00 15.10
C MET A 305 -28.51 -54.76 16.00
N MET A 306 -27.53 -53.85 15.97
CA MET A 306 -27.59 -52.57 16.70
C MET A 306 -28.66 -51.65 16.09
N TYR A 307 -28.32 -50.95 15.01
CA TYR A 307 -29.19 -50.04 14.26
C TYR A 307 -28.99 -50.31 12.75
N PRO A 308 -30.00 -50.08 11.89
CA PRO A 308 -29.91 -50.40 10.47
C PRO A 308 -28.97 -49.46 9.68
N ASP A 309 -28.67 -48.28 10.22
CA ASP A 309 -27.79 -47.26 9.66
C ASP A 309 -26.32 -47.39 10.09
N ALA A 310 -26.00 -48.29 11.03
CA ALA A 310 -24.64 -48.47 11.55
C ALA A 310 -23.64 -49.02 10.51
N ASP A 311 -24.09 -50.00 9.71
CA ASP A 311 -23.42 -50.51 8.51
C ASP A 311 -24.51 -50.89 7.48
N PRO A 312 -24.99 -49.93 6.67
CA PRO A 312 -26.17 -50.12 5.80
C PRO A 312 -26.10 -51.34 4.89
N GLY A 313 -26.92 -52.35 5.18
CA GLY A 313 -27.08 -53.59 4.42
C GLY A 313 -25.88 -54.56 4.39
N TYR A 314 -24.68 -54.16 4.84
CA TYR A 314 -23.43 -54.87 4.55
C TYR A 314 -23.40 -56.31 5.09
N LEU A 315 -23.62 -56.51 6.39
CA LEU A 315 -23.56 -57.84 7.00
C LEU A 315 -24.69 -58.75 6.48
N GLN A 316 -25.87 -58.16 6.26
CA GLN A 316 -27.06 -58.85 5.76
C GLN A 316 -26.81 -59.40 4.35
N ALA A 317 -26.26 -58.56 3.47
CA ALA A 317 -25.84 -58.96 2.12
C ALA A 317 -24.73 -60.02 2.19
N ALA A 318 -23.68 -59.80 2.98
CA ALA A 318 -22.57 -60.72 3.14
C ALA A 318 -23.03 -62.13 3.56
N MET A 319 -23.83 -62.24 4.63
CA MET A 319 -24.33 -63.53 5.11
C MET A 319 -25.35 -64.16 4.16
N SER A 320 -26.17 -63.36 3.46
CA SER A 320 -27.13 -63.89 2.48
C SER A 320 -26.43 -64.46 1.23
N ASN A 321 -25.43 -63.77 0.70
CA ASN A 321 -24.65 -64.24 -0.46
C ASN A 321 -23.83 -65.49 -0.12
N LEU A 322 -23.37 -65.61 1.13
CA LEU A 322 -22.75 -66.81 1.68
C LEU A 322 -23.73 -67.97 1.98
N GLN A 323 -24.99 -67.82 1.60
CA GLN A 323 -26.06 -68.83 1.77
C GLN A 323 -26.31 -69.20 3.24
N ILE A 324 -26.06 -68.29 4.18
CA ILE A 324 -26.33 -68.51 5.61
C ILE A 324 -27.82 -68.23 5.87
N PRO A 325 -28.61 -69.21 6.37
CA PRO A 325 -30.04 -69.03 6.65
C PRO A 325 -30.26 -68.25 7.94
N ALA A 326 -30.36 -66.93 7.83
CA ALA A 326 -30.34 -65.98 8.92
C ALA A 326 -31.53 -65.00 8.91
N TYR A 327 -31.96 -64.61 10.12
CA TYR A 327 -32.67 -63.37 10.40
C TYR A 327 -31.69 -62.31 10.96
N PHE A 328 -31.91 -61.04 10.62
CA PHE A 328 -31.16 -59.90 11.13
C PHE A 328 -32.11 -58.98 11.88
N CYS A 329 -32.14 -59.08 13.21
CA CYS A 329 -33.17 -58.46 14.05
C CYS A 329 -32.65 -57.21 14.78
N PHE A 330 -33.26 -56.06 14.52
CA PHE A 330 -32.79 -54.76 15.01
C PHE A 330 -33.39 -54.42 16.37
N MET A 331 -32.54 -54.29 17.39
CA MET A 331 -32.98 -54.06 18.78
C MET A 331 -32.48 -52.75 19.40
N GLY A 332 -31.60 -51.99 18.75
CA GLY A 332 -30.95 -50.83 19.34
C GLY A 332 -29.81 -51.23 20.30
N TYR A 333 -28.78 -50.39 20.40
CA TYR A 333 -27.57 -50.70 21.19
C TYR A 333 -27.86 -51.07 22.66
N PRO A 334 -28.71 -50.35 23.44
CA PRO A 334 -28.95 -50.71 24.84
C PRO A 334 -29.62 -52.08 25.03
N ASN A 335 -30.59 -52.44 24.17
CA ASN A 335 -31.28 -53.72 24.26
C ASN A 335 -30.41 -54.87 23.72
N LEU A 336 -29.58 -54.63 22.69
CA LEU A 336 -28.58 -55.59 22.22
C LEU A 336 -27.59 -55.93 23.34
N VAL A 337 -26.97 -54.92 23.97
CA VAL A 337 -26.02 -55.13 25.08
C VAL A 337 -26.71 -55.87 26.24
N GLY A 338 -27.93 -55.46 26.62
CA GLY A 338 -28.72 -56.16 27.65
C GLY A 338 -29.05 -57.61 27.31
N TYR A 339 -29.39 -57.91 26.06
CA TYR A 339 -29.66 -59.27 25.57
C TYR A 339 -28.40 -60.13 25.58
N VAL A 340 -27.32 -59.65 24.95
CA VAL A 340 -26.05 -60.37 24.79
C VAL A 340 -25.42 -60.69 26.14
N LEU A 341 -25.45 -59.75 27.09
CA LEU A 341 -24.99 -59.99 28.47
C LEU A 341 -25.87 -60.99 29.22
N ALA A 342 -27.19 -61.00 28.99
CA ALA A 342 -28.07 -62.00 29.58
C ALA A 342 -27.82 -63.41 29.02
N MET A 343 -27.51 -63.54 27.72
CA MET A 343 -27.15 -64.84 27.13
C MET A 343 -25.79 -65.32 27.68
N GLN A 344 -24.80 -64.42 27.75
CA GLN A 344 -23.48 -64.72 28.32
C GLN A 344 -23.59 -65.20 29.78
N GLN A 345 -24.36 -64.49 30.63
CA GLN A 345 -24.59 -64.89 32.03
C GLN A 345 -25.33 -66.22 32.16
N ALA A 346 -26.20 -66.56 31.21
CA ALA A 346 -26.88 -67.85 31.15
C ALA A 346 -26.03 -68.98 30.54
N LYS A 347 -24.85 -68.66 29.98
CA LYS A 347 -24.03 -69.53 29.11
C LYS A 347 -24.81 -70.06 27.90
N GLU A 348 -25.68 -69.23 27.33
CA GLU A 348 -26.46 -69.56 26.13
C GLU A 348 -25.81 -69.01 24.85
N PRO A 349 -25.91 -69.71 23.72
CA PRO A 349 -25.42 -69.24 22.43
C PRO A 349 -26.10 -67.94 21.96
N VAL A 350 -25.32 -67.05 21.34
CA VAL A 350 -25.82 -65.80 20.72
C VAL A 350 -24.95 -65.39 19.54
N LEU A 351 -25.58 -64.89 18.47
CA LEU A 351 -24.90 -64.16 17.41
C LEU A 351 -25.36 -62.69 17.43
N PHE A 352 -24.42 -61.76 17.35
CA PHE A 352 -24.71 -60.33 17.33
C PHE A 352 -23.70 -59.56 16.47
N TYR A 353 -24.16 -58.47 15.85
CA TYR A 353 -23.30 -57.48 15.21
C TYR A 353 -22.77 -56.49 16.25
N HIS A 354 -21.50 -56.12 16.15
CA HIS A 354 -20.90 -55.05 16.96
C HIS A 354 -19.76 -54.36 16.23
N PHE A 355 -19.30 -53.24 16.80
CA PHE A 355 -18.13 -52.47 16.37
C PHE A 355 -17.07 -52.44 17.48
N GLU A 356 -15.80 -52.51 17.10
CA GLU A 356 -14.64 -52.19 17.93
C GLU A 356 -13.92 -50.95 17.37
N PRO A 357 -13.25 -50.14 18.21
CA PRO A 357 -13.11 -50.29 19.65
C PRO A 357 -14.24 -49.57 20.41
N ASP A 358 -15.07 -50.30 21.15
CA ASP A 358 -16.18 -49.78 21.95
C ASP A 358 -16.10 -50.26 23.41
N LEU A 359 -16.61 -49.44 24.34
CA LEU A 359 -16.58 -49.71 25.79
C LEU A 359 -17.23 -51.02 26.21
N PHE A 360 -18.12 -51.61 25.40
CA PHE A 360 -18.63 -52.97 25.58
C PHE A 360 -17.46 -53.98 25.72
N HIS A 361 -16.52 -53.97 24.78
CA HIS A 361 -15.39 -54.92 24.76
C HIS A 361 -14.40 -54.67 25.92
N PHE A 362 -14.26 -53.42 26.39
CA PHE A 362 -13.42 -53.07 27.55
C PHE A 362 -14.06 -53.38 28.90
N ASN A 363 -15.40 -53.37 29.01
CA ASN A 363 -16.10 -53.77 30.23
C ASN A 363 -16.23 -55.29 30.37
N PHE A 364 -16.21 -56.03 29.26
CA PHE A 364 -16.41 -57.48 29.21
C PHE A 364 -15.25 -58.23 28.55
N PRO A 365 -13.98 -57.99 28.99
CA PRO A 365 -12.79 -58.50 28.32
C PRO A 365 -12.75 -60.03 28.34
N GLY A 366 -12.58 -60.64 27.16
CA GLY A 366 -12.48 -62.09 27.00
C GLY A 366 -13.80 -62.87 27.16
N LEU A 367 -14.96 -62.19 27.24
CA LEU A 367 -16.27 -62.87 27.25
C LEU A 367 -16.83 -63.12 25.85
N PHE A 368 -16.36 -62.35 24.85
CA PHE A 368 -16.84 -62.39 23.47
C PHE A 368 -15.70 -62.62 22.48
N GLN A 369 -16.00 -63.32 21.39
CA GLN A 369 -15.09 -63.64 20.29
C GLN A 369 -15.75 -63.29 18.96
N ARG A 370 -14.97 -62.77 18.03
CA ARG A 370 -15.43 -62.43 16.68
C ARG A 370 -15.55 -63.70 15.83
N VAL A 371 -16.66 -63.84 15.11
CA VAL A 371 -16.87 -64.89 14.11
C VAL A 371 -16.22 -64.44 12.80
N ALA A 372 -15.44 -65.30 12.18
CA ALA A 372 -14.77 -65.01 10.91
C ALA A 372 -15.66 -65.38 9.72
N LEU A 373 -15.98 -64.39 8.87
CA LEU A 373 -16.51 -64.56 7.51
C LEU A 373 -15.32 -64.75 6.52
N PRO A 374 -15.51 -64.90 5.20
CA PRO A 374 -14.39 -64.91 4.25
C PRO A 374 -13.60 -63.60 4.32
N ARG A 375 -12.26 -63.68 4.29
CA ARG A 375 -11.39 -62.50 4.53
C ARG A 375 -11.78 -61.30 3.64
N PRO A 376 -11.72 -60.06 4.16
CA PRO A 376 -11.98 -58.87 3.37
C PRO A 376 -10.95 -58.77 2.24
N ILE A 377 -11.46 -58.63 1.01
CA ILE A 377 -10.67 -58.40 -0.21
C ILE A 377 -11.09 -57.02 -0.72
N PRO A 378 -10.19 -56.02 -0.85
CA PRO A 378 -10.57 -54.63 -1.15
C PRO A 378 -11.49 -54.50 -2.37
N GLU A 379 -11.20 -55.24 -3.43
CA GLU A 379 -11.95 -55.27 -4.69
C GLU A 379 -13.37 -55.81 -4.52
N ARG A 380 -13.65 -56.60 -3.48
CA ARG A 380 -14.98 -57.16 -3.17
C ARG A 380 -15.73 -56.33 -2.14
N VAL A 381 -15.01 -55.77 -1.16
CA VAL A 381 -15.55 -54.78 -0.21
C VAL A 381 -16.07 -53.56 -0.98
N ALA A 382 -15.33 -53.10 -1.99
CA ALA A 382 -15.69 -51.97 -2.85
C ALA A 382 -16.90 -52.22 -3.79
N LEU A 383 -17.43 -53.44 -3.87
CA LEU A 383 -18.66 -53.72 -4.61
C LEU A 383 -19.93 -53.45 -3.80
N THR A 384 -19.80 -53.08 -2.51
CA THR A 384 -20.98 -52.85 -1.68
C THR A 384 -21.72 -51.58 -2.09
N ILE A 385 -23.05 -51.68 -2.18
CA ILE A 385 -23.94 -50.57 -2.57
C ILE A 385 -24.71 -49.96 -1.38
N GLY A 386 -24.41 -50.39 -0.15
CA GLY A 386 -25.01 -49.82 1.07
C GLY A 386 -26.48 -50.19 1.31
N THR A 387 -27.02 -51.20 0.62
CA THR A 387 -28.42 -51.62 0.69
C THR A 387 -28.58 -53.12 0.94
N PHE A 388 -29.79 -53.53 1.33
CA PHE A 388 -30.21 -54.93 1.45
C PHE A 388 -31.73 -55.00 1.40
N GLY A 389 -32.28 -56.10 0.87
CA GLY A 389 -33.73 -56.34 0.81
C GLY A 389 -34.45 -55.49 -0.23
N GLU A 390 -33.74 -55.04 -1.25
CA GLU A 390 -34.19 -54.14 -2.31
C GLU A 390 -35.29 -54.76 -3.18
N LEU A 391 -35.30 -56.11 -3.26
CA LEU A 391 -36.31 -56.90 -3.96
C LEU A 391 -37.44 -57.40 -3.05
N GLY A 392 -37.35 -57.18 -1.73
CA GLY A 392 -38.34 -57.58 -0.73
C GLY A 392 -37.81 -58.49 0.39
N TYR A 393 -38.71 -58.90 1.27
CA TYR A 393 -38.41 -59.68 2.47
C TYR A 393 -38.02 -61.13 2.16
N GLY A 394 -36.73 -61.46 2.29
CA GLY A 394 -36.21 -62.80 2.02
C GLY A 394 -35.96 -63.13 0.55
N GLU A 395 -36.00 -62.13 -0.34
CA GLU A 395 -35.56 -62.30 -1.73
C GLU A 395 -34.02 -62.19 -1.84
N GLU A 396 -33.48 -62.41 -3.03
CA GLU A 396 -32.04 -62.20 -3.28
C GLU A 396 -31.66 -60.71 -3.13
N THR A 397 -30.44 -60.47 -2.64
CA THR A 397 -29.89 -59.13 -2.45
C THR A 397 -29.25 -58.62 -3.73
N THR A 398 -29.49 -57.36 -4.12
CA THR A 398 -28.75 -56.75 -5.23
C THR A 398 -27.34 -56.30 -4.83
N ASN A 399 -27.07 -56.18 -3.52
CA ASN A 399 -25.74 -55.91 -2.97
C ASN A 399 -24.87 -57.19 -3.04
N PRO A 400 -23.77 -57.21 -3.83
CA PRO A 400 -23.02 -58.42 -4.17
C PRO A 400 -21.88 -58.79 -3.21
N VAL A 401 -21.77 -58.08 -2.07
CA VAL A 401 -20.71 -58.35 -1.08
C VAL A 401 -20.96 -59.67 -0.35
N ASP A 402 -19.90 -60.47 -0.17
CA ASP A 402 -19.91 -61.81 0.46
C ASP A 402 -18.67 -62.05 1.34
N VAL A 403 -17.93 -60.98 1.66
CA VAL A 403 -16.73 -60.98 2.49
C VAL A 403 -17.00 -60.30 3.83
N ASP A 404 -16.12 -60.56 4.79
CA ASP A 404 -16.11 -59.88 6.08
C ASP A 404 -15.83 -58.38 5.92
N PHE A 405 -16.11 -57.61 6.98
CA PHE A 405 -15.74 -56.21 7.07
C PHE A 405 -14.22 -56.02 6.98
N ALA A 406 -13.80 -54.98 6.25
CA ALA A 406 -12.42 -54.52 6.28
C ALA A 406 -12.14 -53.71 7.55
N GLN A 407 -10.89 -53.77 8.04
CA GLN A 407 -10.40 -52.87 9.08
C GLN A 407 -10.47 -51.42 8.55
N THR A 408 -11.32 -50.61 9.18
CA THR A 408 -11.69 -49.27 8.72
C THR A 408 -10.75 -48.23 9.32
N GLN A 409 -9.90 -47.61 8.51
CA GLN A 409 -9.11 -46.47 8.96
C GLN A 409 -10.02 -45.26 9.20
N LEU A 410 -10.11 -44.83 10.45
CA LEU A 410 -10.90 -43.66 10.83
C LEU A 410 -10.16 -42.39 10.38
N ALA A 411 -10.89 -41.48 9.75
CA ALA A 411 -10.32 -40.34 9.03
C ALA A 411 -10.46 -39.02 9.79
N LYS A 412 -9.46 -38.15 9.64
CA LYS A 412 -9.54 -36.74 10.03
C LYS A 412 -10.04 -35.92 8.84
N TYR A 413 -11.01 -35.05 9.07
CA TYR A 413 -11.48 -34.05 8.10
C TYR A 413 -11.29 -32.64 8.66
N ALA A 414 -10.95 -31.69 7.79
CA ALA A 414 -10.81 -30.28 8.15
C ALA A 414 -11.22 -29.35 7.00
N SER A 415 -11.60 -28.11 7.32
CA SER A 415 -11.73 -27.04 6.34
C SER A 415 -10.35 -26.64 5.80
N LEU A 416 -10.25 -26.22 4.53
CA LEU A 416 -8.95 -25.79 3.98
C LEU A 416 -8.35 -24.59 4.76
N SER A 417 -9.22 -23.72 5.29
CA SER A 417 -8.83 -22.54 6.10
C SER A 417 -7.93 -22.85 7.30
N ILE A 418 -8.04 -24.04 7.92
CA ILE A 418 -7.16 -24.42 9.05
C ILE A 418 -5.92 -25.20 8.60
N LEU A 419 -5.91 -25.75 7.38
CA LEU A 419 -4.75 -26.45 6.82
C LEU A 419 -3.70 -25.45 6.30
N ASP A 420 -4.14 -24.37 5.67
CA ASP A 420 -3.27 -23.28 5.22
C ASP A 420 -2.76 -22.43 6.40
N THR A 421 -3.53 -22.35 7.50
CA THR A 421 -3.13 -21.61 8.71
C THR A 421 -2.07 -22.37 9.51
N GLN A 422 -0.85 -21.83 9.56
CA GLN A 422 0.24 -22.38 10.39
C GLN A 422 0.33 -21.68 11.75
N PRO A 423 0.76 -22.38 12.83
CA PRO A 423 1.26 -23.76 12.83
C PRO A 423 0.18 -24.85 13.04
N ILE A 424 -1.12 -24.48 13.08
CA ILE A 424 -2.20 -25.41 13.43
C ILE A 424 -2.45 -26.49 12.36
N GLY A 425 -2.36 -26.17 11.06
CA GLY A 425 -2.49 -27.15 9.98
C GLY A 425 -1.47 -28.29 10.06
N SER A 426 -0.27 -28.01 10.59
CA SER A 426 0.73 -29.05 10.87
C SER A 426 0.29 -30.01 11.97
N LEU A 427 -0.31 -29.52 13.07
CA LEU A 427 -0.90 -30.38 14.09
C LEU A 427 -2.08 -31.19 13.53
N VAL A 428 -3.00 -30.57 12.78
CA VAL A 428 -4.14 -31.29 12.17
C VAL A 428 -3.66 -32.43 11.26
N SER A 429 -2.62 -32.20 10.44
CA SER A 429 -2.08 -33.23 9.56
C SER A 429 -1.29 -34.33 10.31
N ARG A 430 -0.45 -33.98 11.30
CA ARG A 430 0.44 -34.94 12.00
C ARG A 430 -0.16 -35.64 13.22
N PHE A 431 -1.22 -35.09 13.84
CA PHE A 431 -1.90 -35.68 15.00
C PHE A 431 -2.29 -37.14 14.74
N THR A 432 -1.89 -38.06 15.62
CA THR A 432 -2.12 -39.49 15.43
C THR A 432 -2.13 -40.27 16.75
N LEU A 433 -3.17 -41.04 17.01
CA LEU A 433 -3.31 -41.93 18.16
C LEU A 433 -3.30 -43.37 17.66
N ARG A 434 -2.36 -44.20 18.11
CA ARG A 434 -2.26 -45.61 17.69
C ARG A 434 -3.38 -46.44 18.33
N ASP A 435 -3.68 -47.63 17.80
CA ASP A 435 -4.68 -48.54 18.40
C ASP A 435 -4.38 -48.82 19.88
N ILE A 436 -3.10 -48.96 20.25
CA ILE A 436 -2.70 -49.12 21.66
C ILE A 436 -2.98 -47.87 22.51
N ASP A 437 -2.83 -46.66 21.96
CA ASP A 437 -3.12 -45.42 22.70
C ASP A 437 -4.61 -45.27 22.95
N MET A 438 -5.45 -45.53 21.94
CA MET A 438 -6.90 -45.50 22.09
C MET A 438 -7.41 -46.59 23.05
N ASN A 439 -6.80 -47.79 23.02
CA ASN A 439 -7.13 -48.86 23.96
C ASN A 439 -6.73 -48.53 25.41
N LEU A 440 -5.67 -47.76 25.63
CA LEU A 440 -5.31 -47.21 26.95
C LEU A 440 -6.32 -46.15 27.39
N LEU A 441 -6.58 -45.15 26.53
CA LEU A 441 -7.54 -44.06 26.76
C LEU A 441 -8.94 -44.59 27.12
N GLN A 442 -9.49 -45.54 26.36
CA GLN A 442 -10.80 -46.11 26.67
C GLN A 442 -10.84 -46.87 28.00
N ARG A 443 -9.79 -47.62 28.34
CA ARG A 443 -9.72 -48.36 29.62
C ARG A 443 -9.63 -47.41 30.81
N GLU A 444 -8.87 -46.33 30.68
CA GLU A 444 -8.71 -45.31 31.72
C GLU A 444 -9.98 -44.45 31.84
N PHE A 445 -10.62 -44.08 30.72
CA PHE A 445 -11.96 -43.46 30.73
C PHE A 445 -13.02 -44.36 31.39
N ASN A 446 -13.02 -45.66 31.09
CA ASN A 446 -13.91 -46.65 31.70
C ASN A 446 -13.66 -46.86 33.21
N THR A 447 -12.54 -46.35 33.73
CA THR A 447 -12.22 -46.33 35.16
C THR A 447 -12.63 -44.98 35.77
N ALA A 448 -12.25 -43.87 35.12
CA ALA A 448 -12.54 -42.50 35.57
C ALA A 448 -14.04 -42.18 35.58
N SER A 449 -14.81 -42.66 34.59
CA SER A 449 -16.27 -42.50 34.52
C SER A 449 -17.05 -43.19 35.64
N LYS A 450 -16.39 -44.04 36.43
CA LYS A 450 -16.96 -44.70 37.62
C LYS A 450 -16.59 -44.00 38.94
N ASP A 451 -15.73 -42.99 38.89
CA ASP A 451 -15.35 -42.17 40.04
C ASP A 451 -16.09 -40.83 40.03
N ALA A 452 -17.09 -40.70 40.91
CA ALA A 452 -17.92 -39.50 41.03
C ALA A 452 -17.17 -38.26 41.56
N THR A 453 -15.88 -38.36 41.89
CA THR A 453 -15.03 -37.20 42.20
C THR A 453 -14.40 -36.55 40.96
N ILE A 454 -14.41 -37.24 39.81
CA ILE A 454 -13.85 -36.73 38.55
C ILE A 454 -14.96 -36.00 37.78
N VAL A 455 -14.88 -34.66 37.75
CA VAL A 455 -15.92 -33.80 37.17
C VAL A 455 -16.03 -33.93 35.64
N ASP A 456 -14.89 -34.18 34.97
CA ASP A 456 -14.82 -34.46 33.53
C ASP A 456 -13.86 -35.64 33.27
N PRO A 457 -14.38 -36.85 33.02
CA PRO A 457 -13.56 -38.02 32.78
C PRO A 457 -12.88 -38.08 31.40
N THR A 458 -13.37 -37.41 30.35
CA THR A 458 -12.68 -37.42 29.04
C THR A 458 -11.49 -36.47 29.09
N PHE A 459 -11.69 -35.23 29.55
CA PHE A 459 -10.63 -34.26 29.70
C PHE A 459 -9.53 -34.76 30.64
N LYS A 460 -9.90 -35.36 31.78
CA LYS A 460 -8.93 -35.90 32.75
C LYS A 460 -7.99 -36.93 32.12
N VAL A 461 -8.55 -37.89 31.37
CA VAL A 461 -7.80 -39.00 30.78
C VAL A 461 -7.00 -38.55 29.55
N ALA A 462 -7.57 -37.67 28.72
CA ALA A 462 -6.83 -36.99 27.64
C ALA A 462 -5.63 -36.20 28.19
N CYS A 463 -5.83 -35.45 29.29
CA CYS A 463 -4.78 -34.69 29.95
C CYS A 463 -3.67 -35.58 30.53
N ASP A 464 -4.01 -36.68 31.21
CA ASP A 464 -3.03 -37.64 31.71
C ASP A 464 -2.20 -38.24 30.57
N TRP A 465 -2.85 -38.60 29.45
CA TRP A 465 -2.17 -39.13 28.26
C TRP A 465 -1.23 -38.09 27.64
N VAL A 466 -1.66 -36.83 27.47
CA VAL A 466 -0.79 -35.74 26.98
C VAL A 466 0.41 -35.56 27.91
N LYS A 467 0.21 -35.53 29.23
CA LYS A 467 1.31 -35.40 30.21
C LYS A 467 2.35 -36.51 30.12
N ALA A 468 1.90 -37.76 29.89
CA ALA A 468 2.77 -38.92 29.78
C ALA A 468 3.52 -39.02 28.44
N ASN A 469 2.91 -38.54 27.34
CA ASN A 469 3.39 -38.81 25.98
C ASN A 469 4.11 -37.64 25.29
N TYR A 470 4.73 -36.73 26.06
CA TYR A 470 5.49 -35.58 25.55
C TYR A 470 6.45 -35.93 24.38
N GLY A 471 7.20 -37.03 24.51
CA GLY A 471 8.15 -37.47 23.48
C GLY A 471 7.52 -37.97 22.17
N ILE A 472 6.19 -38.15 22.13
CA ILE A 472 5.43 -38.49 20.92
C ILE A 472 4.87 -37.22 20.29
N TRP A 473 4.01 -36.49 21.00
CA TRP A 473 3.27 -35.37 20.41
C TRP A 473 4.14 -34.13 20.13
N SER A 474 5.28 -33.96 20.83
CA SER A 474 6.22 -32.86 20.53
C SER A 474 6.86 -32.96 19.14
N LEU A 475 6.73 -34.12 18.45
CA LEU A 475 7.16 -34.32 17.06
C LEU A 475 6.06 -33.97 16.03
N TRP A 476 4.80 -33.86 16.46
CA TRP A 476 3.68 -33.44 15.60
C TRP A 476 3.61 -31.91 15.43
N LEU A 477 4.25 -31.17 16.34
CA LEU A 477 4.21 -29.73 16.40
C LEU A 477 5.40 -29.13 15.63
N ASP A 478 5.13 -28.23 14.68
CA ASP A 478 6.16 -27.38 14.10
C ASP A 478 6.48 -26.22 15.03
N ARG A 479 7.76 -25.83 15.05
CA ARG A 479 8.27 -24.76 15.91
C ARG A 479 7.71 -23.41 15.47
N PRO A 480 7.61 -22.42 16.39
CA PRO A 480 7.35 -21.03 16.01
C PRO A 480 8.28 -20.52 14.90
N SER A 481 7.78 -19.58 14.11
CA SER A 481 8.57 -18.82 13.13
C SER A 481 9.74 -18.10 13.80
N LEU A 482 10.79 -17.82 13.01
CA LEU A 482 11.81 -16.86 13.42
C LEU A 482 11.20 -15.46 13.43
N CYS A 483 11.46 -14.69 14.47
CA CYS A 483 11.03 -13.30 14.53
C CYS A 483 11.73 -12.49 13.44
N ALA A 484 10.92 -11.88 12.59
CA ALA A 484 11.32 -11.16 11.38
C ALA A 484 10.52 -9.85 11.29
N LEU A 485 11.17 -8.78 10.80
CA LEU A 485 10.63 -7.42 10.87
C LEU A 485 9.28 -7.28 10.15
N GLY A 486 9.21 -7.61 8.86
CA GLY A 486 7.98 -7.43 8.07
C GLY A 486 6.79 -8.23 8.59
N ASP A 487 7.04 -9.42 9.12
CA ASP A 487 6.00 -10.36 9.54
C ASP A 487 5.51 -10.07 10.98
N HIS A 488 6.42 -9.80 11.92
CA HIS A 488 6.14 -9.78 13.37
C HIS A 488 6.24 -8.41 14.04
N VAL A 489 6.76 -7.38 13.35
CA VAL A 489 6.92 -6.02 13.88
C VAL A 489 6.05 -5.04 13.08
N ASP A 490 5.30 -4.20 13.79
CA ASP A 490 4.65 -3.00 13.24
C ASP A 490 5.50 -1.76 13.55
N TYR A 491 5.25 -0.68 12.80
CA TYR A 491 5.86 0.62 13.02
C TYR A 491 4.81 1.73 13.09
N SER A 492 5.14 2.81 13.79
CA SER A 492 4.33 4.03 13.86
C SER A 492 5.19 5.26 13.63
N VAL A 493 4.67 6.23 12.88
CA VAL A 493 5.39 7.44 12.47
C VAL A 493 4.89 8.63 13.29
N THR A 494 5.80 9.30 13.99
CA THR A 494 5.50 10.49 14.82
C THR A 494 6.05 11.77 14.18
N GLY A 495 5.49 12.92 14.59
CA GLY A 495 5.88 14.25 14.10
C GLY A 495 5.07 14.79 12.90
N CYS A 496 4.19 13.99 12.29
CA CYS A 496 3.55 14.30 11.00
C CYS A 496 2.78 15.64 10.90
N GLN A 497 2.44 16.30 12.01
CA GLN A 497 1.65 17.53 12.04
C GLN A 497 2.44 18.83 11.73
N ASN A 498 3.71 18.93 12.15
CA ASN A 498 4.56 20.10 11.89
C ASN A 498 5.55 19.82 10.76
N THR A 499 5.62 20.63 9.71
CA THR A 499 6.53 20.41 8.57
C THR A 499 8.01 20.70 8.88
N THR A 500 8.33 21.26 10.04
CA THR A 500 9.67 21.75 10.42
C THR A 500 10.46 20.83 11.36
N GLU A 501 9.95 19.63 11.66
CA GLU A 501 10.54 18.70 12.63
C GLU A 501 10.87 17.35 11.99
N ALA A 502 11.94 16.68 12.43
CA ALA A 502 12.26 15.33 11.98
C ALA A 502 11.17 14.33 12.39
N ARG A 503 10.77 13.45 11.48
CA ARG A 503 9.90 12.31 11.77
C ARG A 503 10.66 11.27 12.57
N VAL A 504 9.96 10.54 13.42
CA VAL A 504 10.54 9.39 14.15
C VAL A 504 9.64 8.19 13.95
N ILE A 505 10.22 7.14 13.38
CA ILE A 505 9.62 5.82 13.19
C ILE A 505 9.94 4.99 14.43
N THR A 506 8.92 4.58 15.17
CA THR A 506 9.03 3.70 16.35
C THR A 506 8.47 2.32 16.03
N PHE A 507 9.05 1.28 16.63
CA PHE A 507 8.73 -0.13 16.33
C PHE A 507 8.07 -0.82 17.53
N GLY A 508 7.17 -1.77 17.26
CA GLY A 508 6.49 -2.58 18.27
C GLY A 508 6.12 -3.97 17.74
N TRP A 509 6.02 -4.98 18.61
CA TRP A 509 5.57 -6.31 18.20
C TRP A 509 4.08 -6.29 17.81
N LYS A 510 3.71 -6.96 16.71
CA LYS A 510 2.30 -7.10 16.29
C LYS A 510 1.47 -7.91 17.29
N GLN A 511 2.09 -8.93 17.86
CA GLN A 511 1.56 -9.75 18.96
C GLN A 511 2.62 -9.77 20.08
N PRO A 512 2.65 -8.73 20.94
CA PRO A 512 3.55 -8.67 22.08
C PRO A 512 3.19 -9.76 23.09
N ASP A 513 4.17 -10.24 23.84
CA ASP A 513 3.94 -11.16 24.94
C ASP A 513 3.04 -10.48 26.01
N PRO A 514 2.05 -11.20 26.57
CA PRO A 514 1.02 -10.57 27.38
C PRO A 514 1.39 -10.39 28.86
N GLU A 515 2.58 -10.85 29.27
CA GLU A 515 3.18 -10.69 30.59
C GLU A 515 4.43 -9.77 30.51
N ASP A 516 5.18 -9.80 29.40
CA ASP A 516 6.29 -8.90 29.09
C ASP A 516 6.22 -8.34 27.64
N PRO A 517 5.59 -7.17 27.42
CA PRO A 517 5.42 -6.57 26.10
C PRO A 517 6.72 -6.21 25.34
N THR A 518 7.90 -6.38 25.94
CA THR A 518 9.18 -6.23 25.23
C THR A 518 9.51 -7.43 24.34
N LYS A 519 8.83 -8.57 24.53
CA LYS A 519 8.98 -9.81 23.76
C LYS A 519 7.82 -10.05 22.79
N PRO A 520 8.00 -10.87 21.75
CA PRO A 520 6.90 -11.38 20.92
C PRO A 520 6.26 -12.64 21.52
N ASN A 521 4.98 -12.85 21.24
CA ASN A 521 4.19 -14.01 21.72
C ASN A 521 4.19 -15.19 20.72
N ASN A 522 4.29 -14.87 19.42
CA ASN A 522 3.96 -15.75 18.30
C ASN A 522 5.17 -16.24 17.46
N CYS A 523 6.39 -15.80 17.80
CA CYS A 523 7.63 -16.19 17.14
C CYS A 523 8.73 -16.41 18.19
N ASP A 524 9.83 -17.05 17.81
CA ASP A 524 10.99 -17.29 18.68
C ASP A 524 12.30 -17.25 17.89
N GLY A 525 13.36 -16.72 18.51
CA GLY A 525 14.67 -16.47 17.87
C GLY A 525 14.63 -15.47 16.69
N GLY A 526 15.77 -15.28 16.03
CA GLY A 526 15.92 -14.29 14.96
C GLY A 526 16.08 -12.87 15.50
N LEU A 527 15.07 -12.01 15.30
CA LEU A 527 15.03 -10.67 15.85
C LEU A 527 14.75 -10.73 17.36
N ASN A 528 15.80 -10.71 18.18
CA ASN A 528 15.69 -10.87 19.64
C ASN A 528 15.28 -9.57 20.38
N THR A 529 15.31 -8.41 19.71
CA THR A 529 14.98 -7.09 20.28
C THR A 529 14.38 -6.20 19.19
N LEU A 530 13.39 -5.37 19.54
CA LEU A 530 12.88 -4.34 18.63
C LEU A 530 13.99 -3.36 18.21
N PRO A 531 13.98 -2.84 16.96
CA PRO A 531 14.98 -1.89 16.51
C PRO A 531 14.88 -0.53 17.23
N GLN A 532 15.98 0.23 17.21
CA GLN A 532 16.01 1.59 17.74
C GLN A 532 15.18 2.55 16.84
N PRO A 533 14.53 3.59 17.41
CA PRO A 533 13.72 4.52 16.62
C PRO A 533 14.51 5.25 15.53
N LEU A 534 14.06 5.11 14.28
CA LEU A 534 14.71 5.73 13.12
C LEU A 534 14.22 7.17 12.95
N ARG A 535 15.13 8.14 12.89
CA ARG A 535 14.82 9.56 12.66
C ARG A 535 15.04 9.92 11.20
N THR A 536 14.11 10.64 10.58
CA THR A 536 14.22 11.00 9.16
C THR A 536 13.52 12.32 8.80
N SER A 537 14.00 13.01 7.76
CA SER A 537 13.36 14.18 7.15
C SER A 537 12.28 13.83 6.12
N ARG A 538 12.13 12.55 5.74
CA ARG A 538 11.13 12.09 4.76
C ARG A 538 9.69 12.36 5.23
N SER A 539 8.79 12.62 4.28
CA SER A 539 7.37 12.85 4.59
C SER A 539 6.70 11.56 5.08
N CYS A 540 5.67 11.69 5.92
CA CYS A 540 4.92 10.52 6.40
C CYS A 540 4.17 9.79 5.26
N GLU A 541 3.86 10.49 4.17
CA GLU A 541 3.32 9.91 2.94
C GLU A 541 4.36 8.99 2.26
N TRP A 542 5.60 9.46 2.10
CA TRP A 542 6.70 8.66 1.52
C TRP A 542 7.05 7.44 2.40
N ILE A 543 7.11 7.63 3.73
CA ILE A 543 7.40 6.55 4.68
C ILE A 543 6.34 5.43 4.60
N ASN A 544 5.06 5.81 4.47
CA ASN A 544 3.97 4.84 4.41
C ASN A 544 3.77 4.22 3.02
N ALA A 545 4.16 4.91 1.94
CA ALA A 545 4.03 4.43 0.57
C ALA A 545 5.06 3.34 0.21
N ASP A 546 6.31 3.47 0.67
CA ASP A 546 7.41 2.57 0.30
C ASP A 546 8.20 2.02 1.50
N PRO A 547 7.61 1.14 2.36
CA PRO A 547 8.33 0.52 3.48
C PRO A 547 9.64 -0.17 3.08
N SER A 548 9.66 -0.82 1.91
CA SER A 548 10.83 -1.53 1.37
C SER A 548 12.04 -0.63 1.09
N LYS A 549 11.85 0.68 0.89
CA LYS A 549 12.96 1.63 0.59
C LYS A 549 13.71 2.06 1.85
N TRP A 550 13.04 2.16 2.99
CA TRP A 550 13.66 2.64 4.25
C TRP A 550 13.84 1.56 5.32
N GLN A 551 13.11 0.44 5.29
CA GLN A 551 13.37 -0.67 6.22
C GLN A 551 14.83 -1.17 6.22
N PRO A 552 15.57 -1.19 5.10
CA PRO A 552 17.01 -1.49 5.12
C PRO A 552 17.83 -0.54 6.01
N TRP A 553 17.42 0.74 6.15
CA TRP A 553 18.11 1.77 6.93
C TRP A 553 18.16 1.46 8.43
N ILE A 554 17.30 0.55 8.89
CA ILE A 554 17.30 0.02 10.27
C ILE A 554 18.58 -0.76 10.57
N THR A 555 19.18 -1.40 9.56
CA THR A 555 20.40 -2.21 9.70
C THR A 555 21.63 -1.57 9.05
N ASN A 556 21.47 -0.88 7.92
CA ASN A 556 22.56 -0.26 7.17
C ASN A 556 22.16 1.15 6.72
N MET A 557 22.85 2.16 7.24
CA MET A 557 22.63 3.58 6.92
C MET A 557 22.84 3.85 5.41
N PRO A 558 21.95 4.58 4.73
CA PRO A 558 22.06 4.84 3.29
C PRO A 558 23.24 5.77 2.95
N GLU A 559 23.70 5.72 1.70
CA GLU A 559 24.62 6.73 1.15
C GLU A 559 23.89 8.07 0.91
N CYS A 560 24.61 9.20 0.97
CA CYS A 560 24.03 10.51 0.74
C CYS A 560 23.89 10.84 -0.76
N ASP A 561 22.70 11.24 -1.18
CA ASP A 561 22.38 11.78 -2.50
C ASP A 561 21.81 13.21 -2.40
N ASP A 562 21.37 13.74 -3.55
CA ASP A 562 20.76 15.07 -3.70
C ASP A 562 19.42 15.23 -2.95
N SER A 563 18.78 14.14 -2.55
CA SER A 563 17.51 14.16 -1.83
C SER A 563 17.65 14.33 -0.31
N PHE A 564 18.88 14.36 0.24
CA PHE A 564 19.13 14.54 1.68
C PHE A 564 19.54 15.99 2.06
N PHE A 565 19.77 16.88 1.08
CA PHE A 565 20.11 18.29 1.32
C PHE A 565 19.20 19.24 0.52
N ASP A 566 19.20 20.51 0.92
CA ASP A 566 18.46 21.60 0.30
C ASP A 566 19.34 22.86 0.26
N TYR A 567 18.90 23.95 -0.39
CA TYR A 567 19.67 25.18 -0.51
C TYR A 567 18.87 26.44 -0.16
N ARG A 568 19.58 27.52 0.19
CA ARG A 568 19.01 28.85 0.46
C ARG A 568 19.73 29.92 -0.32
N ILE A 569 18.97 30.79 -0.99
CA ILE A 569 19.50 31.91 -1.78
C ILE A 569 19.54 33.17 -0.93
N ASN A 570 20.71 33.78 -0.79
CA ASN A 570 20.88 35.04 -0.06
C ASN A 570 20.49 36.28 -0.90
N SER A 571 20.39 37.45 -0.25
CA SER A 571 20.10 38.72 -0.92
C SER A 571 21.27 39.23 -1.77
N CYS A 572 20.96 39.89 -2.89
CA CYS A 572 21.94 40.53 -3.77
C CYS A 572 22.86 41.54 -3.06
N ASP A 573 24.16 41.43 -3.35
CA ASP A 573 25.24 42.21 -2.76
C ASP A 573 25.50 43.56 -3.47
N ALA A 574 26.61 44.22 -3.14
CA ALA A 574 27.04 45.48 -3.75
C ALA A 574 27.75 45.32 -5.11
N GLN A 575 28.01 44.09 -5.57
CA GLN A 575 28.55 43.76 -6.91
C GLN A 575 27.46 43.22 -7.87
N ALA A 576 26.22 43.09 -7.40
CA ALA A 576 25.09 42.47 -8.08
C ALA A 576 25.24 40.94 -8.29
N LYS A 577 25.75 40.26 -7.26
CA LYS A 577 25.76 38.79 -7.11
C LYS A 577 24.98 38.36 -5.86
N ARG A 578 24.58 37.09 -5.79
CA ARG A 578 23.95 36.45 -4.62
C ARG A 578 24.54 35.06 -4.40
N SER A 579 24.71 34.66 -3.14
CA SER A 579 25.23 33.33 -2.80
C SER A 579 24.08 32.32 -2.61
N VAL A 580 24.33 31.08 -3.04
CA VAL A 580 23.51 29.89 -2.74
C VAL A 580 24.25 29.09 -1.69
N HIS A 581 23.60 28.79 -0.56
CA HIS A 581 24.17 28.05 0.57
C HIS A 581 23.44 26.72 0.75
N PHE A 582 24.17 25.60 0.81
CA PHE A 582 23.61 24.25 0.92
C PHE A 582 23.60 23.77 2.37
N TYR A 583 22.58 22.99 2.75
CA TYR A 583 22.43 22.45 4.10
C TYR A 583 21.71 21.08 4.10
N TRP A 584 22.14 20.16 4.96
CA TRP A 584 21.45 18.89 5.16
C TRP A 584 20.05 19.09 5.75
N LEU A 585 19.07 18.29 5.32
CA LEU A 585 17.70 18.33 5.84
C LEU A 585 17.61 17.90 7.32
N LEU A 586 18.46 16.94 7.73
CA LEU A 586 18.67 16.58 9.13
C LEU A 586 20.17 16.58 9.46
N PRO A 587 20.75 17.74 9.83
CA PRO A 587 22.16 17.84 10.15
C PRO A 587 22.48 17.15 11.49
N ASN A 588 23.70 16.63 11.60
CA ASN A 588 24.21 16.07 12.85
C ASN A 588 24.38 17.18 13.90
N THR A 589 23.92 16.91 15.13
CA THR A 589 23.88 17.89 16.24
C THR A 589 25.27 18.41 16.66
N THR A 590 26.33 17.66 16.37
CA THR A 590 27.70 17.95 16.79
C THR A 590 28.56 18.47 15.64
N ASP A 591 28.18 18.16 14.39
CA ASP A 591 28.91 18.54 13.19
C ASP A 591 27.93 18.77 12.02
N PRO A 592 27.45 20.02 11.81
CA PRO A 592 26.49 20.34 10.76
C PRO A 592 26.98 20.09 9.32
N SER A 593 28.26 19.76 9.11
CA SER A 593 28.76 19.32 7.79
C SER A 593 28.34 17.90 7.42
N LYS A 594 27.76 17.14 8.35
CA LYS A 594 27.31 15.76 8.17
C LYS A 594 25.80 15.60 8.37
N SER A 595 25.20 14.68 7.63
CA SER A 595 23.83 14.22 7.86
C SER A 595 23.72 13.35 9.12
N LEU A 596 22.52 13.25 9.67
CA LEU A 596 22.14 12.24 10.68
C LEU A 596 21.40 11.04 10.05
N GLU A 597 21.04 11.11 8.76
CA GLU A 597 20.27 10.08 8.05
C GLU A 597 21.10 9.22 7.09
N CYS A 598 22.15 9.80 6.50
CA CYS A 598 22.98 9.14 5.49
C CYS A 598 24.49 9.26 5.80
N SER A 599 25.29 8.33 5.28
CA SER A 599 26.74 8.27 5.47
C SER A 599 27.44 7.73 4.23
N GLY A 600 28.48 8.40 3.75
CA GLY A 600 29.09 8.08 2.44
C GLY A 600 28.31 8.72 1.29
N GLY A 601 28.58 8.28 0.05
CA GLY A 601 28.00 8.90 -1.15
C GLY A 601 28.53 10.32 -1.42
N THR A 602 27.62 11.23 -1.78
CA THR A 602 27.93 12.63 -2.12
C THR A 602 28.17 13.51 -0.90
N SER A 603 29.15 14.41 -1.00
CA SER A 603 29.40 15.47 -0.02
C SER A 603 28.52 16.69 -0.27
N LEU A 604 28.07 17.36 0.80
CA LEU A 604 27.34 18.63 0.73
C LEU A 604 28.04 19.64 -0.22
N PRO A 605 27.35 20.20 -1.23
CA PRO A 605 27.99 21.10 -2.19
C PRO A 605 28.49 22.40 -1.55
N THR A 606 29.60 22.94 -2.06
CA THR A 606 30.15 24.23 -1.64
C THR A 606 29.34 25.41 -2.18
N ASP A 607 29.15 26.45 -1.36
CA ASP A 607 28.43 27.67 -1.73
C ASP A 607 28.88 28.31 -3.07
N VAL A 608 27.90 28.69 -3.91
CA VAL A 608 28.13 29.24 -5.26
C VAL A 608 27.59 30.68 -5.37
N ASN A 609 28.26 31.55 -6.14
CA ASN A 609 27.89 32.97 -6.30
C ASN A 609 27.40 33.29 -7.73
N ILE A 610 26.08 33.43 -7.88
CA ILE A 610 25.39 33.67 -9.16
C ILE A 610 25.05 35.16 -9.35
N ASP A 611 24.81 35.57 -10.60
CA ASP A 611 24.47 36.97 -10.95
C ASP A 611 23.01 37.34 -10.59
N CYS A 612 22.75 38.62 -10.32
CA CYS A 612 21.45 39.10 -9.86
C CYS A 612 20.46 39.52 -10.97
N GLU A 613 19.21 39.16 -10.74
CA GLU A 613 18.00 39.42 -11.54
C GLU A 613 17.58 40.92 -11.62
N TYR A 614 18.11 41.77 -10.75
CA TYR A 614 17.88 43.22 -10.73
C TYR A 614 19.16 43.97 -10.33
N MET A 615 19.26 45.25 -10.71
CA MET A 615 20.36 46.13 -10.31
C MET A 615 20.16 46.64 -8.86
N PRO A 616 20.99 46.26 -7.87
CA PRO A 616 20.79 46.70 -6.50
C PRO A 616 21.09 48.20 -6.30
N THR A 617 20.28 48.88 -5.50
CA THR A 617 20.42 50.33 -5.22
C THR A 617 21.66 50.65 -4.35
N THR A 618 22.25 49.63 -3.74
CA THR A 618 23.53 49.68 -3.01
C THR A 618 24.73 49.90 -3.94
N THR A 619 24.65 49.47 -5.20
CA THR A 619 25.77 49.55 -6.16
C THR A 619 26.21 50.99 -6.45
N THR A 620 27.51 51.19 -6.65
CA THR A 620 28.08 52.50 -6.99
C THR A 620 27.54 53.02 -8.33
N ILE A 621 27.37 52.14 -9.32
CA ILE A 621 26.91 52.51 -10.67
C ILE A 621 25.44 53.01 -10.64
N PHE A 622 24.56 52.38 -9.86
CA PHE A 622 23.19 52.87 -9.68
C PHE A 622 23.19 54.29 -9.09
N LYS A 623 23.99 54.54 -8.05
CA LYS A 623 24.09 55.84 -7.37
C LYS A 623 24.55 56.96 -8.32
N VAL A 624 25.54 56.69 -9.19
CA VAL A 624 26.03 57.66 -10.19
C VAL A 624 24.96 58.00 -11.22
N LEU A 625 24.32 56.98 -11.82
CA LEU A 625 23.26 57.19 -12.81
C LEU A 625 22.03 57.90 -12.20
N ALA A 626 21.68 57.56 -10.96
CA ALA A 626 20.60 58.22 -10.23
C ALA A 626 20.92 59.71 -9.97
N GLY A 627 22.15 60.04 -9.59
CA GLY A 627 22.60 61.42 -9.42
C GLY A 627 22.47 62.26 -10.69
N LEU A 628 22.79 61.69 -11.86
CA LEU A 628 22.63 62.35 -13.16
C LEU A 628 21.15 62.63 -13.49
N HIS A 629 20.26 61.65 -13.32
CA HIS A 629 18.82 61.87 -13.53
C HIS A 629 18.22 62.89 -12.55
N CYS A 630 18.63 62.87 -11.28
CA CYS A 630 18.21 63.88 -10.30
C CYS A 630 18.68 65.29 -10.67
N LEU A 631 19.92 65.44 -11.17
CA LEU A 631 20.42 66.73 -11.66
C LEU A 631 19.61 67.23 -12.87
N LEU A 632 19.26 66.33 -13.81
CA LEU A 632 18.42 66.69 -14.96
C LEU A 632 17.00 67.10 -14.53
N ILE A 633 16.39 66.41 -13.56
CA ILE A 633 15.08 66.81 -12.99
C ILE A 633 15.15 68.24 -12.42
N VAL A 634 16.18 68.57 -11.63
CA VAL A 634 16.38 69.93 -11.08
C VAL A 634 16.50 70.96 -12.21
N MET A 635 17.30 70.68 -13.23
CA MET A 635 17.46 71.57 -14.40
C MET A 635 16.14 71.77 -15.18
N LEU A 636 15.30 70.74 -15.29
CA LEU A 636 13.97 70.84 -15.92
C LEU A 636 12.99 71.66 -15.07
N VAL A 637 12.97 71.48 -13.75
CA VAL A 637 12.11 72.28 -12.83
C VAL A 637 12.48 73.76 -12.87
N VAL A 638 13.79 74.09 -12.85
CA VAL A 638 14.28 75.48 -13.01
C VAL A 638 13.89 76.04 -14.39
N SER A 639 13.97 75.22 -15.44
CA SER A 639 13.58 75.62 -16.81
C SER A 639 12.08 75.88 -16.96
N ILE A 640 11.22 75.10 -16.28
CA ILE A 640 9.77 75.37 -16.19
C ILE A 640 9.53 76.74 -15.53
N GLY A 641 10.18 77.02 -14.39
CA GLY A 641 10.08 78.31 -13.71
C GLY A 641 10.50 79.49 -14.60
N PHE A 642 11.62 79.35 -15.32
CA PHE A 642 12.10 80.36 -16.26
C PHE A 642 11.13 80.62 -17.42
N VAL A 643 10.53 79.57 -17.99
CA VAL A 643 9.55 79.68 -19.09
C VAL A 643 8.24 80.30 -18.62
N ILE A 644 7.75 79.94 -17.43
CA ILE A 644 6.53 80.53 -16.84
C ILE A 644 6.74 82.01 -16.50
N TYR A 645 7.87 82.37 -15.90
CA TYR A 645 8.20 83.77 -15.59
C TYR A 645 8.24 84.64 -16.86
N ASN A 646 8.87 84.15 -17.93
CA ASN A 646 9.01 84.88 -19.19
C ASN A 646 7.82 84.71 -20.16
N ARG A 647 6.70 84.06 -19.76
CA ARG A 647 5.56 83.70 -20.64
C ARG A 647 4.98 84.84 -21.48
N ASN A 648 5.04 86.08 -20.96
CA ASN A 648 4.53 87.27 -21.63
C ASN A 648 5.44 87.80 -22.76
N ARG A 649 6.72 87.40 -22.80
CA ARG A 649 7.66 87.83 -23.85
C ARG A 649 7.24 87.24 -25.21
N PRO A 650 7.30 88.01 -26.32
CA PRO A 650 6.75 87.57 -27.60
C PRO A 650 7.40 86.31 -28.17
N ILE A 651 8.68 86.06 -27.89
CA ILE A 651 9.41 84.85 -28.32
C ILE A 651 8.79 83.60 -27.68
N ILE A 652 8.62 83.59 -26.35
CA ILE A 652 8.02 82.46 -25.61
C ILE A 652 6.54 82.30 -25.96
N ARG A 653 5.80 83.41 -26.07
CA ARG A 653 4.37 83.40 -26.42
C ARG A 653 4.11 82.83 -27.82
N ARG A 654 4.99 83.10 -28.80
CA ARG A 654 4.96 82.46 -30.13
C ARG A 654 5.34 80.98 -30.08
N SER A 655 6.35 80.61 -29.28
CA SER A 655 6.83 79.23 -29.07
C SER A 655 5.84 78.31 -28.32
N GLN A 656 4.64 78.78 -27.96
CA GLN A 656 3.58 77.96 -27.36
C GLN A 656 3.99 77.36 -26.00
N PHE A 657 4.27 78.23 -25.04
CA PHE A 657 4.93 77.88 -23.77
C PHE A 657 4.27 76.73 -22.99
N GLU A 658 2.94 76.59 -23.05
CA GLU A 658 2.21 75.50 -22.37
C GLU A 658 2.66 74.11 -22.85
N LEU A 659 2.80 73.91 -24.17
CA LEU A 659 3.31 72.64 -24.74
C LEU A 659 4.79 72.42 -24.38
N LEU A 660 5.55 73.51 -24.22
CA LEU A 660 6.97 73.46 -23.81
C LEU A 660 7.13 73.11 -22.32
N VAL A 661 6.19 73.54 -21.47
CA VAL A 661 6.09 73.12 -20.05
C VAL A 661 5.66 71.66 -19.97
N LEU A 662 4.65 71.23 -20.72
CA LEU A 662 4.23 69.82 -20.77
C LEU A 662 5.39 68.91 -21.20
N MET A 663 6.16 69.26 -22.24
CA MET A 663 7.37 68.53 -22.60
C MET A 663 8.33 68.35 -21.41
N MET A 664 8.61 69.40 -20.64
CA MET A 664 9.50 69.31 -19.47
C MET A 664 8.92 68.43 -18.34
N VAL A 665 7.60 68.45 -18.12
CA VAL A 665 6.92 67.54 -17.19
C VAL A 665 7.06 66.08 -17.65
N GLY A 666 6.90 65.81 -18.95
CA GLY A 666 7.16 64.49 -19.54
C GLY A 666 8.62 64.04 -19.36
N GLY A 667 9.58 64.96 -19.52
CA GLY A 667 11.00 64.70 -19.25
C GLY A 667 11.27 64.29 -17.80
N ILE A 668 10.63 64.97 -16.84
CA ILE A 668 10.70 64.61 -15.42
C ILE A 668 10.12 63.20 -15.18
N MET A 669 8.99 62.84 -15.82
CA MET A 669 8.41 61.50 -15.71
C MET A 669 9.32 60.40 -16.26
N ILE A 670 10.02 60.64 -17.38
CA ILE A 670 11.02 59.70 -17.93
C ILE A 670 12.23 59.53 -16.99
N CYS A 671 12.73 60.61 -16.37
CA CYS A 671 13.81 60.51 -15.39
C CYS A 671 13.38 59.74 -14.13
N ILE A 672 12.16 59.95 -13.63
CA ILE A 672 11.62 59.18 -12.49
C ILE A 672 11.45 57.70 -12.88
N ALA A 673 10.99 57.41 -14.10
CA ALA A 673 10.93 56.03 -14.61
C ALA A 673 12.30 55.36 -14.58
N ALA A 674 13.34 56.02 -15.10
CA ALA A 674 14.70 55.48 -15.13
C ALA A 674 15.23 55.10 -13.74
N LEU A 675 14.92 55.90 -12.70
CA LEU A 675 15.26 55.55 -11.30
C LEU A 675 14.53 54.28 -10.83
N LEU A 676 13.25 54.14 -11.14
CA LEU A 676 12.40 53.02 -10.71
C LEU A 676 12.70 51.70 -11.43
N TYR A 677 13.46 51.71 -12.54
CA TYR A 677 13.97 50.49 -13.19
C TYR A 677 15.10 49.81 -12.40
N GLY A 678 15.75 50.51 -11.46
CA GLY A 678 16.65 49.89 -10.47
C GLY A 678 15.90 49.34 -9.26
N GLY A 679 16.62 48.58 -8.42
CA GLY A 679 16.09 47.99 -7.19
C GLY A 679 15.22 46.74 -7.40
N LYS A 680 14.96 46.04 -6.29
CA LYS A 680 14.20 44.78 -6.26
C LYS A 680 12.78 44.97 -6.84
N PRO A 681 12.29 44.07 -7.70
CA PRO A 681 10.90 44.06 -8.15
C PRO A 681 9.91 44.11 -6.98
N SER A 682 8.91 44.98 -7.09
CA SER A 682 7.86 45.17 -6.09
C SER A 682 6.54 45.44 -6.79
N ARG A 683 5.40 45.16 -6.14
CA ARG A 683 4.08 45.41 -6.73
C ARG A 683 3.88 46.87 -7.19
N PHE A 684 4.50 47.83 -6.50
CA PHE A 684 4.52 49.23 -6.92
C PHE A 684 5.42 49.47 -8.14
N SER A 685 6.69 49.04 -8.09
CA SER A 685 7.64 49.30 -9.19
C SER A 685 7.24 48.58 -10.49
N CYS A 686 6.65 47.39 -10.43
CA CYS A 686 6.19 46.67 -11.61
C CYS A 686 5.05 47.39 -12.38
N ALA A 687 4.16 48.11 -11.68
CA ALA A 687 3.14 48.94 -12.33
C ALA A 687 3.66 50.34 -12.72
N ALA A 688 4.49 50.97 -11.87
CA ALA A 688 5.00 52.32 -12.11
C ALA A 688 5.96 52.41 -13.31
N ARG A 689 6.76 51.36 -13.57
CA ARG A 689 7.70 51.26 -14.70
C ARG A 689 7.02 51.49 -16.08
N PRO A 690 6.06 50.67 -16.53
CA PRO A 690 5.40 50.87 -17.83
C PRO A 690 4.55 52.15 -17.87
N PHE A 691 3.90 52.51 -16.76
CA PHE A 691 3.09 53.74 -16.67
C PHE A 691 3.93 54.99 -16.97
N LEU A 692 5.01 55.21 -16.22
CA LEU A 692 5.80 56.45 -16.34
C LEU A 692 6.56 56.55 -17.67
N VAL A 693 7.06 55.42 -18.22
CA VAL A 693 7.66 55.41 -19.56
C VAL A 693 6.63 55.75 -20.62
N SER A 694 5.42 55.16 -20.55
CA SER A 694 4.36 55.40 -21.53
C SER A 694 3.84 56.83 -21.51
N ILE A 695 3.41 57.31 -20.34
CA ILE A 695 2.85 58.64 -20.10
C ILE A 695 3.92 59.73 -20.36
N GLY A 696 5.15 59.52 -19.88
CA GLY A 696 6.29 60.40 -20.17
C GLY A 696 6.58 60.54 -21.66
N PHE A 697 6.60 59.42 -22.41
CA PHE A 697 6.84 59.45 -23.86
C PHE A 697 5.76 60.23 -24.62
N THR A 698 4.47 59.98 -24.36
CA THR A 698 3.38 60.69 -25.05
C THR A 698 3.31 62.15 -24.63
N THR A 699 3.56 62.48 -23.36
CA THR A 699 3.64 63.88 -22.91
C THR A 699 4.77 64.66 -23.63
N ILE A 700 5.97 64.08 -23.81
CA ILE A 700 7.06 64.72 -24.59
C ILE A 700 6.72 64.76 -26.09
N PHE A 701 6.50 63.59 -26.68
CA PHE A 701 6.48 63.43 -28.14
C PHE A 701 5.13 63.83 -28.75
N GLY A 702 4.02 63.55 -28.08
CA GLY A 702 2.70 64.07 -28.44
C GLY A 702 2.67 65.59 -28.43
N SER A 703 3.35 66.24 -27.47
CA SER A 703 3.53 67.71 -27.48
C SER A 703 4.33 68.20 -28.70
N LEU A 704 5.35 67.47 -29.14
CA LEU A 704 6.05 67.72 -30.42
C LEU A 704 5.10 67.53 -31.62
N VAL A 705 4.35 66.42 -31.70
CA VAL A 705 3.41 66.14 -32.80
C VAL A 705 2.35 67.24 -32.93
N VAL A 706 1.74 67.64 -31.82
CA VAL A 706 0.72 68.69 -31.75
C VAL A 706 1.31 70.05 -32.15
N LYS A 707 2.55 70.33 -31.74
CA LYS A 707 3.27 71.55 -32.13
C LYS A 707 3.60 71.57 -33.62
N SER A 708 4.06 70.45 -34.20
CA SER A 708 4.26 70.28 -35.65
C SER A 708 2.96 70.45 -36.42
N LEU A 709 1.88 69.82 -35.96
CA LEU A 709 0.55 69.89 -36.58
C LEU A 709 -0.01 71.31 -36.61
N ARG A 710 0.28 72.14 -35.59
CA ARG A 710 -0.09 73.57 -35.63
C ARG A 710 0.70 74.35 -36.67
N VAL A 711 2.02 74.14 -36.79
CA VAL A 711 2.84 74.79 -37.83
C VAL A 711 2.33 74.37 -39.21
N TYR A 712 2.15 73.07 -39.45
CA TYR A 712 1.59 72.51 -40.68
C TYR A 712 0.24 73.15 -41.06
N ARG A 713 -0.72 73.21 -40.12
CA ARG A 713 -2.06 73.79 -40.37
C ARG A 713 -2.04 75.30 -40.62
N VAL A 714 -1.03 76.03 -40.16
CA VAL A 714 -0.88 77.49 -40.37
C VAL A 714 -0.24 77.80 -41.72
N PHE A 715 0.75 77.02 -42.16
CA PHE A 715 1.57 77.35 -43.34
C PHE A 715 1.22 76.55 -44.61
N MET A 716 0.63 75.36 -44.52
CA MET A 716 0.54 74.41 -45.65
C MET A 716 -0.89 74.15 -46.15
N LYS A 717 -1.91 74.84 -45.63
CA LYS A 717 -3.25 74.86 -46.25
C LYS A 717 -3.35 75.99 -47.29
N SER A 718 -3.30 75.63 -48.57
CA SER A 718 -3.45 76.54 -49.72
C SER A 718 -4.89 77.03 -49.89
N SER A 719 -5.34 77.93 -49.00
CA SER A 719 -6.62 78.63 -49.11
C SER A 719 -6.55 79.95 -48.34
N LEU A 720 -6.99 81.04 -48.95
CA LEU A 720 -6.98 82.40 -48.39
C LEU A 720 -8.07 82.62 -47.32
N LYS A 721 -8.28 81.64 -46.44
CA LYS A 721 -9.27 81.65 -45.36
C LYS A 721 -8.54 81.55 -44.01
N ARG A 722 -8.57 82.62 -43.22
CA ARG A 722 -7.85 82.76 -41.94
C ARG A 722 -8.29 81.71 -40.90
N VAL A 723 -7.59 80.58 -40.83
CA VAL A 723 -7.87 79.50 -39.87
C VAL A 723 -7.39 79.91 -38.46
N THR A 724 -8.32 80.23 -37.57
CA THR A 724 -8.03 80.51 -36.15
C THR A 724 -7.77 79.22 -35.37
N VAL A 725 -6.50 78.83 -35.25
CA VAL A 725 -6.08 77.64 -34.48
C VAL A 725 -6.03 77.98 -32.98
N THR A 726 -7.14 77.76 -32.27
CA THR A 726 -7.27 77.97 -30.83
C THR A 726 -6.44 76.96 -30.01
N ALA A 727 -5.77 77.42 -28.95
CA ALA A 727 -4.94 76.56 -28.09
C ALA A 727 -5.69 75.35 -27.51
N LEU A 728 -6.96 75.54 -27.13
CA LEU A 728 -7.85 74.47 -26.66
C LEU A 728 -8.00 73.31 -27.66
N MET A 729 -7.93 73.57 -28.97
CA MET A 729 -7.97 72.51 -29.98
C MET A 729 -6.71 71.64 -29.94
N MET A 730 -5.56 72.23 -29.64
CA MET A 730 -4.27 71.55 -29.58
C MET A 730 -4.13 70.72 -28.30
N PHE A 731 -4.57 71.25 -27.15
CA PHE A 731 -4.71 70.46 -25.92
C PHE A 731 -5.67 69.28 -26.10
N LYS A 732 -6.81 69.46 -26.78
CA LYS A 732 -7.74 68.35 -27.07
C LYS A 732 -7.10 67.23 -27.89
N ILE A 733 -6.22 67.55 -28.84
CA ILE A 733 -5.50 66.52 -29.63
C ILE A 733 -4.48 65.79 -28.75
N LEU A 734 -3.73 66.51 -27.90
CA LEU A 734 -2.80 65.88 -26.95
C LEU A 734 -3.53 64.97 -25.95
N ALA A 735 -4.65 65.44 -25.40
CA ALA A 735 -5.48 64.67 -24.47
C ALA A 735 -6.14 63.42 -25.11
N ILE A 736 -6.33 63.40 -26.44
CA ILE A 736 -6.74 62.18 -27.15
C ILE A 736 -5.59 61.17 -27.18
N PHE A 737 -4.35 61.60 -27.45
CA PHE A 737 -3.20 60.68 -27.42
C PHE A 737 -2.96 60.12 -26.02
N GLU A 738 -2.99 60.99 -25.01
CA GLU A 738 -2.85 60.63 -23.59
C GLU A 738 -4.00 59.72 -23.12
N GLY A 739 -5.23 59.99 -23.58
CA GLY A 739 -6.41 59.18 -23.26
C GLY A 739 -6.35 57.75 -23.81
N VAL A 740 -5.73 57.54 -24.98
CA VAL A 740 -5.47 56.19 -25.50
C VAL A 740 -4.46 55.45 -24.64
N ASP A 741 -3.39 56.12 -24.20
CA ASP A 741 -2.40 55.51 -23.31
C ASP A 741 -2.97 55.15 -21.94
N ILE A 742 -3.76 56.05 -21.34
CA ILE A 742 -4.47 55.80 -20.08
C ILE A 742 -5.47 54.64 -20.24
N LEU A 743 -6.19 54.56 -21.37
CA LEU A 743 -7.12 53.45 -21.64
C LEU A 743 -6.39 52.10 -21.73
N ILE A 744 -5.29 52.01 -22.48
CA ILE A 744 -4.55 50.75 -22.64
C ILE A 744 -3.91 50.33 -21.29
N LEU A 745 -3.34 51.27 -20.53
CA LEU A 745 -2.77 51.01 -19.21
C LEU A 745 -3.85 50.59 -18.19
N LEU A 746 -5.03 51.22 -18.21
CA LEU A 746 -6.15 50.88 -17.33
C LEU A 746 -6.72 49.49 -17.65
N VAL A 747 -6.89 49.14 -18.93
CA VAL A 747 -7.32 47.79 -19.34
C VAL A 747 -6.28 46.75 -18.94
N TRP A 748 -4.97 47.02 -19.13
CA TRP A 748 -3.90 46.12 -18.69
C TRP A 748 -3.92 45.93 -17.16
N PHE A 749 -3.97 47.00 -16.36
CA PHE A 749 -3.94 46.89 -14.90
C PHE A 749 -5.20 46.28 -14.29
N LEU A 750 -6.34 46.28 -15.00
CA LEU A 750 -7.56 45.59 -14.59
C LEU A 750 -7.58 44.11 -15.00
N ALA A 751 -7.03 43.75 -16.17
CA ALA A 751 -7.06 42.38 -16.69
C ALA A 751 -5.86 41.53 -16.23
N ASP A 752 -4.68 42.13 -16.12
CA ASP A 752 -3.40 41.42 -15.92
C ASP A 752 -2.37 42.34 -15.22
N PHE A 753 -2.67 42.70 -13.96
CA PHE A 753 -1.82 43.58 -13.16
C PHE A 753 -0.38 43.03 -13.06
N PRO A 754 0.66 43.78 -13.46
CA PRO A 754 2.04 43.28 -13.45
C PRO A 754 2.57 43.11 -12.02
N GLN A 755 2.96 41.90 -11.64
CA GLN A 755 3.41 41.56 -10.28
C GLN A 755 4.86 41.05 -10.26
N PRO A 756 5.57 41.17 -9.12
CA PRO A 756 6.82 40.46 -8.90
C PRO A 756 6.51 38.95 -8.81
N THR A 757 6.98 38.19 -9.79
CA THR A 757 6.75 36.75 -9.92
C THR A 757 8.08 36.03 -9.81
N VAL A 758 8.11 34.95 -9.02
CA VAL A 758 9.24 34.02 -8.97
C VAL A 758 9.15 33.07 -10.16
N LEU A 759 10.27 32.86 -10.86
CA LEU A 759 10.40 31.96 -11.99
C LEU A 759 11.67 31.14 -11.79
N SER A 760 11.55 29.84 -11.60
CA SER A 760 12.70 28.94 -11.60
C SER A 760 13.27 28.87 -13.03
N GLN A 761 14.60 29.07 -13.17
CA GLN A 761 15.30 29.03 -14.46
C GLN A 761 16.64 28.30 -14.32
N PHE A 762 16.97 27.46 -15.31
CA PHE A 762 18.17 26.64 -15.29
C PHE A 762 19.47 27.48 -15.32
N ASP A 763 20.22 27.46 -14.22
CA ASP A 763 21.52 28.10 -14.13
C ASP A 763 22.65 27.12 -14.50
N ARG A 764 23.50 27.54 -15.43
CA ARG A 764 24.58 26.71 -15.99
C ARG A 764 25.79 26.54 -15.07
N GLN A 765 25.88 27.29 -13.97
CA GLN A 765 26.94 27.17 -12.96
C GLN A 765 26.50 26.24 -11.82
N LEU A 766 25.20 26.19 -11.51
CA LEU A 766 24.63 25.29 -10.51
C LEU A 766 24.17 23.94 -11.06
N GLY A 767 23.86 23.86 -12.36
CA GLY A 767 23.41 22.64 -13.02
C GLY A 767 21.93 22.28 -12.77
N GLY A 768 21.13 23.23 -12.29
CA GLY A 768 19.71 23.04 -11.95
C GLY A 768 18.93 24.36 -11.98
N ASP A 769 17.62 24.29 -11.77
CA ASP A 769 16.74 25.46 -11.77
C ASP A 769 16.89 26.31 -10.48
N ILE A 770 17.02 27.62 -10.65
CA ILE A 770 17.12 28.61 -9.57
C ILE A 770 16.00 29.64 -9.68
N ASP A 771 15.40 30.02 -8.55
CA ASP A 771 14.35 31.03 -8.47
C ASP A 771 14.84 32.45 -8.79
N HIS A 772 14.25 33.07 -9.83
CA HIS A 772 14.47 34.44 -10.25
C HIS A 772 13.20 35.30 -10.11
N ILE A 773 13.31 36.47 -9.48
CA ILE A 773 12.20 37.41 -9.30
C ILE A 773 12.20 38.44 -10.43
N THR A 774 11.10 38.52 -11.20
CA THR A 774 10.93 39.55 -12.24
C THR A 774 9.52 40.15 -12.23
N CYS A 775 9.34 41.32 -12.84
CA CYS A 775 8.02 41.90 -13.06
C CYS A 775 7.36 41.20 -14.26
N LYS A 776 6.36 40.35 -14.02
CA LYS A 776 5.66 39.60 -15.07
C LYS A 776 4.15 39.88 -15.05
N SER A 777 3.57 39.85 -16.24
CA SER A 777 2.14 39.73 -16.51
C SER A 777 1.91 38.37 -17.19
N SER A 778 0.69 37.83 -17.11
CA SER A 778 0.32 36.57 -17.78
C SER A 778 0.60 36.61 -19.30
N SER A 779 0.38 37.77 -19.92
CA SER A 779 0.37 37.96 -21.37
C SER A 779 1.22 39.13 -21.83
N PHE A 780 2.10 38.90 -22.81
CA PHE A 780 2.88 39.95 -23.47
C PHE A 780 2.03 40.93 -24.32
N LEU A 781 0.78 40.55 -24.63
CA LEU A 781 -0.12 41.26 -25.53
C LEU A 781 -0.29 42.75 -25.18
N PHE A 782 -0.48 43.10 -23.90
CA PHE A 782 -0.65 44.49 -23.49
C PHE A 782 0.61 45.36 -23.73
N SER A 783 1.80 44.81 -23.47
CA SER A 783 3.07 45.45 -23.81
C SER A 783 3.23 45.64 -25.32
N ALA A 784 2.85 44.64 -26.12
CA ALA A 784 2.90 44.72 -27.58
C ALA A 784 1.94 45.81 -28.13
N VAL A 785 0.71 45.90 -27.61
CA VAL A 785 -0.27 46.94 -28.00
C VAL A 785 0.22 48.34 -27.63
N LEU A 786 0.81 48.53 -26.44
CA LEU A 786 1.43 49.81 -26.07
C LEU A 786 2.57 50.19 -27.02
N MET A 787 3.47 49.26 -27.34
CA MET A 787 4.59 49.51 -28.27
C MET A 787 4.10 49.84 -29.68
N PHE A 788 3.07 49.16 -30.18
CA PHE A 788 2.43 49.46 -31.46
C PHE A 788 1.81 50.87 -31.48
N TRP A 789 1.11 51.27 -30.41
CA TRP A 789 0.60 52.63 -30.27
C TRP A 789 1.73 53.68 -30.22
N LYS A 790 2.83 53.43 -29.48
CA LYS A 790 4.00 54.31 -29.49
C LYS A 790 4.62 54.44 -30.88
N ALA A 791 4.67 53.37 -31.67
CA ALA A 791 5.16 53.43 -33.05
C ALA A 791 4.28 54.32 -33.93
N ILE A 792 2.94 54.22 -33.84
CA ILE A 792 2.01 55.10 -34.57
C ILE A 792 2.22 56.57 -34.20
N VAL A 793 2.32 56.88 -32.90
CA VAL A 793 2.59 58.24 -32.40
C VAL A 793 3.95 58.75 -32.90
N LEU A 794 5.00 57.92 -32.84
CA LEU A 794 6.35 58.23 -33.30
C LEU A 794 6.40 58.54 -34.81
N PHE A 795 5.92 57.63 -35.66
CA PHE A 795 5.96 57.81 -37.12
C PHE A 795 5.09 58.96 -37.61
N SER A 796 3.90 59.16 -37.04
CA SER A 796 3.04 60.29 -37.40
C SER A 796 3.65 61.65 -37.02
N GLY A 797 4.34 61.73 -35.87
CA GLY A 797 5.11 62.92 -35.49
C GLY A 797 6.31 63.18 -36.38
N ILE A 798 7.09 62.15 -36.72
CA ILE A 798 8.23 62.27 -37.66
C ILE A 798 7.75 62.78 -39.03
N TYR A 799 6.65 62.23 -39.55
CA TYR A 799 6.05 62.66 -40.82
C TYR A 799 5.62 64.13 -40.79
N LEU A 800 4.92 64.57 -39.74
CA LEU A 800 4.51 65.96 -39.57
C LEU A 800 5.71 66.91 -39.38
N SER A 801 6.73 66.50 -38.63
CA SER A 801 7.97 67.27 -38.45
C SER A 801 8.81 67.37 -39.72
N PHE A 802 8.82 66.33 -40.57
CA PHE A 802 9.46 66.33 -41.89
C PHE A 802 8.79 67.35 -42.83
N LEU A 803 7.46 67.38 -42.86
CA LEU A 803 6.69 68.27 -43.74
C LEU A 803 6.95 69.76 -43.47
N ILE A 804 7.14 70.16 -42.21
CA ILE A 804 7.33 71.58 -41.82
C ILE A 804 8.79 72.06 -41.85
N ARG A 805 9.76 71.18 -42.13
CA ARG A 805 11.20 71.47 -41.91
C ARG A 805 11.74 72.66 -42.71
N HIS A 806 11.10 73.03 -43.82
CA HIS A 806 11.49 74.09 -44.75
C HIS A 806 10.59 75.33 -44.70
N VAL A 807 9.77 75.50 -43.65
CA VAL A 807 8.96 76.72 -43.43
C VAL A 807 9.88 77.95 -43.26
N SER A 808 9.41 79.10 -43.75
CA SER A 808 10.15 80.37 -43.91
C SER A 808 11.01 80.82 -42.71
N ALA A 809 12.14 81.45 -43.01
CA ALA A 809 13.22 81.79 -42.07
C ALA A 809 12.82 82.62 -40.82
N ASP A 810 11.69 83.33 -40.83
CA ASP A 810 11.14 84.01 -39.65
C ASP A 810 10.69 83.04 -38.53
N PHE A 811 10.52 81.75 -38.85
CA PHE A 811 10.02 80.72 -37.93
C PHE A 811 11.05 79.59 -37.69
N GLN A 812 12.26 79.98 -37.28
CA GLN A 812 13.44 79.13 -37.01
C GLN A 812 13.25 77.99 -35.98
N GLU A 813 12.02 77.72 -35.52
CA GLU A 813 11.69 76.64 -34.58
C GLU A 813 11.50 75.28 -35.28
N SER A 814 11.13 75.25 -36.56
CA SER A 814 10.83 74.02 -37.32
C SER A 814 11.98 73.03 -37.38
N ILE A 815 13.21 73.50 -37.62
CA ILE A 815 14.40 72.65 -37.71
C ILE A 815 14.68 71.91 -36.39
N TRP A 816 14.58 72.60 -35.25
CA TRP A 816 14.80 72.01 -33.93
C TRP A 816 13.72 70.98 -33.56
N ILE A 817 12.48 71.17 -34.03
CA ILE A 817 11.40 70.19 -33.89
C ILE A 817 11.72 68.92 -34.68
N PHE A 818 12.21 69.06 -35.92
CA PHE A 818 12.64 67.92 -36.73
C PHE A 818 13.84 67.18 -36.10
N SER A 819 14.90 67.89 -35.72
CA SER A 819 16.06 67.30 -35.03
C SER A 819 15.67 66.56 -33.74
N SER A 820 14.80 67.16 -32.92
CA SER A 820 14.28 66.51 -31.70
C SER A 820 13.49 65.23 -32.03
N SER A 821 12.72 65.23 -33.12
CA SER A 821 11.97 64.04 -33.57
C SER A 821 12.89 62.89 -34.00
N VAL A 822 14.03 63.21 -34.64
CA VAL A 822 15.05 62.23 -35.04
C VAL A 822 15.81 61.66 -33.85
N VAL A 823 16.14 62.48 -32.84
CA VAL A 823 16.78 62.00 -31.59
C VAL A 823 15.91 60.95 -30.90
N VAL A 824 14.59 61.18 -30.79
CA VAL A 824 13.66 60.21 -30.20
C VAL A 824 13.61 58.92 -31.03
N LEU A 825 13.53 59.01 -32.37
CA LEU A 825 13.56 57.82 -33.25
C LEU A 825 14.80 56.95 -32.99
N VAL A 826 16.00 57.54 -33.02
CA VAL A 826 17.26 56.80 -32.81
C VAL A 826 17.30 56.17 -31.42
N SER A 827 16.80 56.87 -30.40
CA SER A 827 16.73 56.37 -29.03
C SER A 827 15.82 55.15 -28.89
N CYS A 828 14.64 55.16 -29.52
CA CYS A 828 13.74 54.01 -29.56
C CYS A 828 14.35 52.82 -30.30
N LEU A 829 15.05 53.05 -31.41
CA LEU A 829 15.73 52.01 -32.19
C LEU A 829 16.89 51.33 -31.44
N VAL A 830 17.50 52.00 -30.45
CA VAL A 830 18.51 51.40 -29.56
C VAL A 830 17.88 50.68 -28.37
N VAL A 831 16.86 51.28 -27.74
CA VAL A 831 16.24 50.72 -26.53
C VAL A 831 15.44 49.44 -26.79
N LEU A 832 14.70 49.36 -27.90
CA LEU A 832 13.79 48.22 -28.14
C LEU A 832 14.55 46.88 -28.36
N PRO A 833 15.63 46.79 -29.16
CA PRO A 833 16.41 45.56 -29.27
C PRO A 833 17.08 45.15 -27.95
N LEU A 834 17.61 46.12 -27.19
CA LEU A 834 18.23 45.86 -25.88
C LEU A 834 17.24 45.29 -24.85
N ALA A 835 15.95 45.62 -24.95
CA ALA A 835 14.93 45.17 -24.02
C ALA A 835 14.28 43.81 -24.38
N TYR A 836 14.31 43.41 -25.66
CA TYR A 836 13.53 42.26 -26.14
C TYR A 836 14.29 41.27 -27.05
N VAL A 837 15.54 41.54 -27.44
CA VAL A 837 16.32 40.69 -28.36
C VAL A 837 17.64 40.23 -27.75
N VAL A 838 18.29 41.04 -26.91
CA VAL A 838 19.60 40.72 -26.32
C VAL A 838 19.45 40.21 -24.89
N ALA A 839 19.83 38.95 -24.64
CA ALA A 839 19.96 38.42 -23.29
C ALA A 839 21.20 39.04 -22.61
N LEU A 840 20.97 39.91 -21.62
CA LEU A 840 22.01 40.60 -20.83
C LEU A 840 21.73 40.41 -19.33
N PRO A 841 22.76 40.34 -18.47
CA PRO A 841 22.58 40.47 -17.03
C PRO A 841 21.85 41.78 -16.69
N ALA A 842 20.93 41.73 -15.72
CA ALA A 842 20.02 42.85 -15.43
C ALA A 842 20.74 44.15 -15.04
N SER A 843 21.91 44.03 -14.40
CA SER A 843 22.83 45.13 -14.11
C SER A 843 23.33 45.83 -15.38
N VAL A 844 23.74 45.07 -16.39
CA VAL A 844 24.24 45.57 -17.69
C VAL A 844 23.10 46.22 -18.48
N PHE A 845 21.94 45.56 -18.57
CA PHE A 845 20.76 46.13 -19.24
C PHE A 845 20.35 47.48 -18.64
N TYR A 846 20.26 47.57 -17.30
CA TYR A 846 19.91 48.81 -16.60
C TYR A 846 20.83 49.98 -16.96
N VAL A 847 22.15 49.73 -17.04
CA VAL A 847 23.14 50.77 -17.36
C VAL A 847 22.92 51.35 -18.76
N PHE A 848 22.78 50.50 -19.77
CA PHE A 848 22.52 50.98 -21.14
C PHE A 848 21.17 51.68 -21.26
N PHE A 849 20.10 51.10 -20.70
CA PHE A 849 18.75 51.67 -20.70
C PHE A 849 18.71 53.07 -20.06
N SER A 850 19.25 53.20 -18.85
CA SER A 850 19.25 54.46 -18.09
C SER A 850 20.11 55.55 -18.75
N ALA A 851 21.24 55.18 -19.36
CA ALA A 851 22.10 56.11 -20.09
C ALA A 851 21.44 56.64 -21.38
N VAL A 852 20.78 55.79 -22.17
CA VAL A 852 20.08 56.22 -23.40
C VAL A 852 18.87 57.12 -23.06
N LEU A 853 18.12 56.82 -22.00
CA LEU A 853 17.03 57.70 -21.53
C LEU A 853 17.55 59.07 -21.06
N PHE A 854 18.69 59.12 -20.36
CA PHE A 854 19.31 60.38 -19.94
C PHE A 854 19.73 61.24 -21.14
N LEU A 855 20.54 60.67 -22.05
CA LEU A 855 21.11 61.39 -23.19
C LEU A 855 20.03 61.90 -24.16
N SER A 856 19.01 61.08 -24.43
CA SER A 856 17.90 61.44 -25.31
C SER A 856 17.03 62.56 -24.71
N THR A 857 16.64 62.45 -23.44
CA THR A 857 15.84 63.46 -22.73
C THR A 857 16.58 64.79 -22.65
N ALA A 858 17.86 64.78 -22.25
CA ALA A 858 18.69 65.97 -22.19
C ALA A 858 18.83 66.65 -23.58
N SER A 859 19.04 65.86 -24.64
CA SER A 859 19.18 66.36 -26.01
C SER A 859 17.90 67.02 -26.54
N VAL A 860 16.74 66.37 -26.37
CA VAL A 860 15.44 66.90 -26.82
C VAL A 860 15.09 68.20 -26.09
N MET A 861 15.28 68.24 -24.77
CA MET A 861 15.00 69.45 -23.98
C MET A 861 15.99 70.58 -24.30
N GLY A 862 17.27 70.26 -24.50
CA GLY A 862 18.30 71.20 -24.96
C GLY A 862 17.95 71.84 -26.29
N MET A 863 17.67 71.03 -27.33
CA MET A 863 17.26 71.52 -28.66
C MET A 863 15.98 72.36 -28.61
N MET A 864 15.04 72.04 -27.71
CA MET A 864 13.81 72.82 -27.54
C MET A 864 13.99 74.15 -26.78
N LEU A 865 14.91 74.23 -25.82
CA LEU A 865 15.00 75.39 -24.89
C LEU A 865 16.15 76.34 -25.24
N VAL A 866 17.34 75.83 -25.53
CA VAL A 866 18.58 76.61 -25.66
C VAL A 866 18.49 77.70 -26.75
N PRO A 867 17.94 77.44 -27.97
CA PRO A 867 17.79 78.49 -28.99
C PRO A 867 16.91 79.66 -28.53
N LYS A 868 15.92 79.41 -27.65
CA LYS A 868 14.99 80.45 -27.17
C LYS A 868 15.60 81.28 -26.06
N MET A 869 16.38 80.66 -25.17
CA MET A 869 17.12 81.38 -24.12
C MET A 869 18.12 82.36 -24.74
N PHE A 870 18.89 81.93 -25.75
CA PHE A 870 19.80 82.84 -26.47
C PHE A 870 19.07 83.97 -27.19
N ARG A 871 17.99 83.68 -27.93
CA ARG A 871 17.18 84.72 -28.62
C ARG A 871 16.54 85.73 -27.65
N LEU A 872 16.14 85.30 -26.45
CA LEU A 872 15.65 86.20 -25.40
C LEU A 872 16.77 87.13 -24.88
N GLN A 873 17.99 86.61 -24.67
CA GLN A 873 19.14 87.40 -24.25
C GLN A 873 19.61 88.38 -25.34
N GLU A 874 19.58 87.97 -26.61
CA GLU A 874 19.90 88.81 -27.77
C GLU A 874 18.94 90.00 -27.87
N VAL A 875 17.62 89.76 -27.81
CA VAL A 875 16.61 90.83 -27.85
C VAL A 875 16.65 91.70 -26.59
N ALA A 876 16.96 91.14 -25.42
CA ALA A 876 17.15 91.93 -24.19
C ALA A 876 18.35 92.89 -24.32
N ARG A 877 19.51 92.41 -24.80
CA ARG A 877 20.71 93.24 -25.05
C ARG A 877 20.43 94.32 -26.10
N SER A 878 19.75 93.98 -27.18
CA SER A 878 19.40 94.93 -28.25
C SER A 878 18.46 96.05 -27.75
N SER A 879 17.51 95.71 -26.88
CA SER A 879 16.58 96.68 -26.26
C SER A 879 17.30 97.68 -25.33
N THR A 880 18.33 97.25 -24.61
CA THR A 880 19.14 98.14 -23.77
C THR A 880 19.88 99.19 -24.62
N ASN A 881 20.40 98.79 -25.79
CA ASN A 881 21.18 99.69 -26.65
C ASN A 881 20.33 100.76 -27.36
N THR A 882 19.03 100.56 -27.54
CA THR A 882 18.15 101.56 -28.20
C THR A 882 17.71 102.71 -27.28
N SER A 883 18.07 102.67 -25.99
CA SER A 883 17.60 103.64 -24.99
C SER A 883 18.45 104.92 -24.88
N THR A 884 19.46 105.09 -25.74
CA THR A 884 20.49 106.14 -25.59
C THR A 884 20.57 107.11 -26.79
N GLU A 885 19.94 106.81 -27.93
CA GLU A 885 20.03 107.63 -29.16
C GLU A 885 18.65 108.13 -29.63
N SER A 886 18.05 109.06 -28.88
CA SER A 886 16.85 109.80 -29.35
C SER A 886 16.72 111.24 -28.80
N THR A 887 17.84 111.94 -28.63
CA THR A 887 17.86 113.40 -28.44
C THR A 887 18.93 114.08 -29.29
N ASN A 888 18.61 115.28 -29.80
CA ASN A 888 19.53 116.21 -30.46
C ASN A 888 20.08 115.86 -31.86
N MET A 889 19.21 115.45 -32.79
CA MET A 889 19.48 115.68 -34.22
C MET A 889 19.28 117.18 -34.54
N SER A 890 20.25 118.05 -34.21
CA SER A 890 20.17 119.50 -34.50
C SER A 890 21.52 120.22 -34.56
N ARG A 891 22.47 119.73 -35.37
CA ARG A 891 23.37 120.61 -36.17
C ARG A 891 24.20 119.89 -37.24
N ASN A 892 24.30 120.55 -38.39
CA ASN A 892 25.41 120.54 -39.36
C ASN A 892 25.93 119.21 -39.91
N ARG A 893 25.17 118.68 -40.88
CA ARG A 893 25.68 118.00 -42.09
C ARG A 893 26.84 118.77 -42.75
N ALA A 894 28.09 118.27 -42.71
CA ALA A 894 29.13 118.50 -43.74
C ALA A 894 30.45 117.70 -43.54
N GLN A 895 31.10 117.40 -44.68
CA GLN A 895 32.55 117.19 -44.91
C GLN A 895 33.30 115.90 -44.47
N SER A 896 34.25 115.51 -45.35
CA SER A 896 35.38 114.55 -45.26
C SER A 896 35.08 113.08 -44.88
N ARG A 897 35.43 112.03 -45.65
CA ARG A 897 36.53 111.68 -46.61
C ARG A 897 37.93 111.45 -46.00
N VAL A 898 38.62 110.46 -46.58
CA VAL A 898 40.02 110.00 -46.33
C VAL A 898 40.15 109.24 -44.98
N ALA A 899 40.51 107.96 -44.84
CA ALA A 899 41.33 106.95 -45.58
C ALA A 899 42.82 106.86 -45.14
N ALA A 900 43.46 105.71 -45.44
CA ALA A 900 44.87 105.33 -45.18
C ALA A 900 45.28 104.99 -43.72
N VAL A 901 46.40 104.29 -43.43
CA VAL A 901 46.98 103.01 -43.95
C VAL A 901 48.23 102.61 -43.12
N SER A 902 48.65 101.33 -43.13
CA SER A 902 49.96 100.75 -42.64
C SER A 902 50.28 100.84 -41.12
N SER A 903 51.01 99.94 -40.44
CA SER A 903 51.86 98.73 -40.73
C SER A 903 53.41 98.92 -40.83
N MET A 904 54.15 97.80 -40.67
CA MET A 904 55.65 97.58 -40.66
C MET A 904 56.27 97.58 -39.23
N ARG A 905 57.02 96.55 -38.76
CA ARG A 905 58.26 95.81 -39.19
C ARG A 905 59.55 96.52 -38.75
N ARG A 906 60.66 95.86 -38.36
CA ARG A 906 61.35 94.60 -38.76
C ARG A 906 61.77 93.76 -37.48
N SER A 907 62.65 92.74 -37.38
CA SER A 907 63.58 92.01 -38.28
C SER A 907 63.94 90.57 -37.78
N SER A 908 64.91 89.94 -38.46
CA SER A 908 65.75 88.73 -38.20
C SER A 908 66.52 88.66 -36.86
N GLY A 909 66.99 87.51 -36.33
CA GLY A 909 66.81 86.07 -36.69
C GLY A 909 68.09 85.20 -36.63
N GLY A 910 68.04 83.94 -36.14
CA GLY A 910 69.09 82.90 -36.40
C GLY A 910 69.43 81.82 -35.33
N THR A 911 69.14 80.53 -35.65
CA THR A 911 69.95 79.28 -35.40
C THR A 911 70.14 78.59 -34.01
N SER A 912 70.31 77.24 -34.13
CA SER A 912 71.14 76.26 -33.36
C SER A 912 70.74 75.56 -32.03
N THR A 913 70.52 74.23 -32.17
CA THR A 913 71.05 73.06 -31.39
C THR A 913 70.51 72.56 -30.03
N SER A 914 70.46 71.21 -29.98
CA SER A 914 70.15 70.19 -28.93
C SER A 914 71.32 69.99 -27.90
N PRO A 915 71.62 68.83 -27.20
CA PRO A 915 71.02 67.46 -27.13
C PRO A 915 71.01 66.68 -25.74
N SER A 916 70.39 65.47 -25.71
CA SER A 916 70.75 64.18 -24.98
C SER A 916 71.06 64.15 -23.44
N VAL A 917 71.00 63.04 -22.66
CA VAL A 917 71.60 61.66 -22.73
C VAL A 917 70.84 60.66 -21.79
N GLU A 918 71.23 59.36 -21.81
CA GLU A 918 70.87 58.19 -20.92
C GLU A 918 69.52 57.47 -21.18
N VAL A 919 69.40 56.18 -21.59
CA VAL A 919 70.04 54.86 -21.26
C VAL A 919 69.39 54.23 -20.01
N SER A 920 68.88 52.98 -19.98
CA SER A 920 69.18 51.73 -20.73
C SER A 920 67.88 50.92 -21.06
N SER A 921 67.79 49.66 -21.52
CA SER A 921 68.76 48.57 -21.76
C SER A 921 68.25 47.46 -22.71
N LYS A 922 69.19 46.65 -23.24
CA LYS A 922 69.25 45.17 -23.48
C LYS A 922 67.97 44.35 -23.87
N VAL A 923 68.03 43.38 -24.81
CA VAL A 923 69.18 42.87 -25.62
C VAL A 923 68.76 42.24 -26.97
N LEU A 924 69.46 42.68 -28.03
CA LEU A 924 70.08 41.96 -29.16
C LEU A 924 69.39 40.78 -29.91
N ILE A 925 69.43 40.86 -31.25
CA ILE A 925 69.25 39.76 -32.24
C ILE A 925 70.28 39.99 -33.39
N VAL A 926 70.49 38.99 -34.28
CA VAL A 926 71.22 39.03 -35.57
C VAL A 926 72.76 38.87 -35.44
N PRO A 927 73.48 38.14 -36.35
CA PRO A 927 73.06 37.49 -37.63
C PRO A 927 72.97 35.94 -37.54
N THR A 928 72.31 35.19 -38.44
CA THR A 928 72.53 35.10 -39.91
C THR A 928 71.40 34.41 -40.72
N ARG A 929 71.34 34.72 -42.03
CA ARG A 929 71.03 33.84 -43.21
C ARG A 929 69.67 33.13 -43.39
N ASN A 930 69.10 33.33 -44.60
CA ASN A 930 68.66 32.37 -45.65
C ASN A 930 67.71 31.18 -45.33
N SER A 931 66.98 30.59 -46.29
CA SER A 931 66.42 31.05 -47.59
C SER A 931 65.48 29.96 -48.15
N GLN A 932 64.48 30.36 -48.94
CA GLN A 932 63.89 29.65 -50.09
C GLN A 932 63.13 28.30 -49.99
N ASP A 933 62.21 28.19 -50.98
CA ASP A 933 61.77 27.02 -51.74
C ASP A 933 60.93 25.86 -51.11
N ASN A 934 59.65 25.86 -51.52
CA ASN A 934 59.02 24.90 -52.44
C ASN A 934 59.14 23.35 -52.28
N SER A 935 58.04 22.71 -52.74
CA SER A 935 58.05 21.48 -53.57
C SER A 935 58.15 20.07 -52.92
N HIS A 936 56.97 19.44 -52.83
CA HIS A 936 56.66 18.06 -53.28
C HIS A 936 57.07 16.77 -52.52
N ARG A 937 56.06 15.88 -52.44
CA ARG A 937 56.03 14.43 -52.80
C ARG A 937 56.39 13.31 -51.79
N HIS A 938 55.41 12.38 -51.68
CA HIS A 938 55.53 10.91 -51.43
C HIS A 938 56.13 10.49 -50.06
N ARG A 939 55.96 9.26 -49.51
CA ARG A 939 55.37 7.94 -49.88
C ARG A 939 55.07 7.20 -48.53
N SER A 940 54.33 6.09 -48.32
CA SER A 940 53.46 5.11 -49.04
C SER A 940 52.53 4.48 -47.96
N GLY A 941 51.60 3.56 -48.18
CA GLY A 941 51.11 2.79 -49.35
C GLY A 941 49.60 2.42 -49.17
N ILE A 942 48.92 1.69 -50.06
CA ILE A 942 48.97 0.22 -50.29
C ILE A 942 48.49 -0.56 -49.03
N ASP A 943 47.40 -1.34 -49.04
CA ASP A 943 46.38 -1.57 -50.09
C ASP A 943 45.04 -2.15 -49.57
N LEU A 944 44.09 -2.26 -50.50
CA LEU A 944 42.88 -3.13 -50.64
C LEU A 944 42.84 -4.46 -49.83
N LYS A 945 41.71 -5.18 -49.58
CA LYS A 945 40.55 -5.46 -50.48
C LYS A 945 39.30 -6.14 -49.80
N LEU A 946 38.27 -6.33 -50.63
CA LEU A 946 36.90 -6.88 -50.47
C LEU A 946 36.67 -8.27 -49.78
N SER A 947 35.61 -8.32 -48.94
CA SER A 947 34.34 -9.11 -49.00
C SER A 947 34.21 -10.64 -49.27
N LYS A 948 33.17 -11.22 -48.61
CA LYS A 948 32.14 -12.25 -49.03
C LYS A 948 32.22 -13.71 -48.54
N TYR A 949 31.03 -14.21 -48.08
CA TYR A 949 30.49 -15.60 -47.92
C TYR A 949 31.32 -16.63 -47.10
N ALA A 950 30.79 -17.26 -46.05
CA ALA A 950 29.90 -18.46 -45.97
C ALA A 950 30.63 -19.78 -46.35
N THR A 951 30.44 -20.96 -45.73
CA THR A 951 29.20 -21.63 -45.25
C THR A 951 29.46 -22.73 -44.18
N VAL A 952 28.47 -23.02 -43.30
CA VAL A 952 28.10 -24.39 -42.78
C VAL A 952 29.18 -25.10 -41.89
N GLU A 953 29.06 -26.19 -41.09
CA GLU A 953 28.14 -27.29 -40.66
C GLU A 953 28.41 -27.54 -39.12
N GLU A 954 27.73 -28.29 -38.22
CA GLU A 954 26.47 -29.06 -38.13
C GLU A 954 26.15 -29.40 -36.61
N ASN A 955 25.04 -30.12 -36.35
CA ASN A 955 24.77 -31.08 -35.24
C ASN A 955 24.61 -30.71 -33.73
N ASN A 956 23.33 -30.68 -33.31
CA ASN A 956 22.71 -31.47 -32.21
C ASN A 956 22.93 -31.10 -30.71
N ALA A 957 21.93 -31.26 -29.82
CA ALA A 957 20.60 -31.89 -29.95
C ALA A 957 19.56 -31.41 -28.90
N LYS A 958 18.26 -31.53 -29.24
CA LYS A 958 17.08 -31.79 -28.33
C LYS A 958 16.73 -30.69 -27.29
N ASP A 959 15.50 -30.49 -26.77
CA ASP A 959 14.09 -30.93 -26.95
C ASP A 959 13.24 -29.84 -26.20
N SER A 960 11.92 -29.60 -26.32
CA SER A 960 10.83 -29.91 -27.30
C SER A 960 9.55 -29.13 -26.87
N GLU A 961 8.49 -29.10 -27.71
CA GLU A 961 7.09 -28.67 -27.41
C GLU A 961 6.80 -27.17 -27.12
N ASP A 962 5.55 -26.66 -27.24
CA ASP A 962 4.62 -26.68 -28.39
C ASP A 962 3.52 -25.58 -28.27
N LYS A 963 2.95 -25.12 -29.40
CA LYS A 963 1.65 -24.39 -29.61
C LYS A 963 1.27 -23.12 -28.80
N GLU A 964 1.45 -21.98 -29.46
CA GLU A 964 0.42 -21.08 -30.04
C GLU A 964 -1.04 -20.98 -29.50
N ASP A 965 -1.54 -19.74 -29.57
CA ASP A 965 -2.91 -19.25 -29.82
C ASP A 965 -4.06 -19.34 -28.78
N GLU A 966 -4.29 -18.23 -28.06
CA GLU A 966 -5.64 -17.72 -27.74
C GLU A 966 -5.64 -16.20 -27.42
N GLU A 967 -6.16 -15.33 -28.32
CA GLU A 967 -6.78 -14.03 -27.93
C GLU A 967 -7.55 -13.38 -29.10
N HIS A 968 -8.84 -13.04 -28.93
CA HIS A 968 -9.51 -12.02 -29.77
C HIS A 968 -10.80 -11.42 -29.15
N MET A 969 -10.66 -10.63 -28.09
CA MET A 969 -11.59 -9.60 -27.58
C MET A 969 -10.87 -8.84 -26.44
N GLU A 970 -10.72 -7.52 -26.41
CA GLU A 970 -11.26 -6.43 -27.26
C GLU A 970 -10.16 -5.59 -27.95
#